data_AF-A0A812WNA6-F1
#
_entry.id   AF-A0A812WNA6-F1
#
_cell.length_a   1.000
_cell.length_b   1.000
_cell.length_c   1.000
_cell.angle_alpha   90.00
_cell.angle_beta   90.00
_cell.angle_gamma   90.00
#
_symmetry.space_group_name_H-M   'P 1'
#
loop_
_entity.id
_entity.type
_entity.pdbx_description
1 polymer ?
#
loop_
_entity_poly.entity_id
_entity_poly.type
_entity_poly.pdbx_seq_one_letter_code
_entity_poly.pdbx_strand_id
1 'polypeptide(L)'
;MVEMDENRERAYGQMLEVVKAVLAGQMQASNAAELLSPISSKESLQQVLVDALWLVGFAATEAPSGREAREEFSNFCSILEREGVISKPLLASGLETETVPPSVCNITILRKKQNQAKTKARYTVARFNLLREHNEGYARLIMYIDRLLHLEMDVEGTAEQLTKTRESVIDDVMLLMGYSYLCPNRIIAMAIDIYERIIIEEAEPSKKPQAILALLRRFSRDRVSKVASFLLHPGQPPAAAVGGKDAKPPEPNVRASQFVATASLISLGLVDLRMVWSYLEPSEKKIQEAWSHLNFRYEAKLKTVSVVDLSGKQNLARDKRYFNGCAKNFNLMLNQKIRLVEAMISINDWCNACVMLTQLRRICRPCMNHYIRQALCDLLKWIIEPLLPKSQQGIPRYNKDIRRFAWGVAMLPAGGGPVPGHLRQAVDLQDFLPACKQVLDHLEYYMHTDNALLTCMWQVIALSLKEIPEGSNTAMAAASANSAAPSNRTLDDKLVAIIYKHLLPAISIAKPNPFLSSVAWNVLKQLTVFQRYMIYSCWETRYSQFMLKYSWEEAKFEAKKILKRVVSSDKTSERDREDPNVYRPHPVFCQLCQTNPIPIVEVMLKDIEIGFNVNMIQPYVDLTSRCSEMMTDVVGYVLSRNCERPATETKVFFSPADGLISPWLSNFADFIGRFYKRHPHTNLVAMLLVLAKRMTHDVPESTGRHSAKKFKGESLIRVVLEKLMEHMGGLIVVKDFTMEQITCLAGGPRLRLESVSIGSRPDPQRKEKTKKALLDTLVELGLAPALWDCLSRQRLYFMSEGFSEVHSDEGSLKILCKLLDGNMECFLSLVDFLSQASAREKYVKLMPSVQQLFGVLEPNAAYAALRPGLPLFARGKKKTEEGGKTTMVATAEETDLQKLLMDIAFKCLPKPIEEDGLSMDFYVTFWRLSLQDIFVPTEGYEKVLTRMSQGQKTLEESKAKLDRKHNVDTHSREYKAVQRNLARQKEAYDKVKEEQLKQKLNFEQVLARLEQEKSFWFLKHCPEATQTMVAEMILPRALTSYADALFCCKFARLLIRMKTPGFLVLDFYNSWTVMLTMNLRSCTEVEAQICGHFLNEMMSYIHGLRKSEKAFEAEMKDNPCFHRHHYGGAEADSSVAPEYAKHADIVRGHNKWEGKILKALRQNLESEEWTDKRNALLLLSKSCETYPIVEKYARTVLQCVENVREREKASDLKTLAASLATKLKAQSKNWTRRHGWSCGRIVLTMTAA
;
A
#
# COMPACT_ATOMS: atom_id res chain seq x y z
N MET A 1 -41.70 -110.12 -7.25
CA MET A 1 -40.47 -109.35 -7.56
C MET A 1 -39.72 -109.96 -8.74
N VAL A 2 -39.49 -111.28 -8.77
CA VAL A 2 -38.82 -111.96 -9.91
C VAL A 2 -39.60 -111.83 -11.23
N GLU A 3 -40.94 -111.97 -11.24
CA GLU A 3 -41.78 -111.78 -12.45
C GLU A 3 -41.87 -110.32 -12.96
N MET A 4 -41.58 -109.33 -12.10
CA MET A 4 -41.56 -107.92 -12.52
C MET A 4 -40.25 -107.54 -13.22
N ASP A 5 -39.12 -108.18 -12.85
CA ASP A 5 -37.83 -107.95 -13.51
C ASP A 5 -37.75 -108.67 -14.86
N GLU A 6 -38.29 -109.89 -15.00
CA GLU A 6 -38.32 -110.60 -16.30
C GLU A 6 -39.14 -109.85 -17.38
N ASN A 7 -40.28 -109.27 -16.99
CA ASN A 7 -41.09 -108.46 -17.91
C ASN A 7 -40.42 -107.13 -18.27
N ARG A 8 -39.63 -106.56 -17.37
CA ARG A 8 -38.85 -105.34 -17.59
C ARG A 8 -37.65 -105.61 -18.50
N GLU A 9 -36.96 -106.75 -18.33
CA GLU A 9 -35.89 -107.19 -19.23
C GLU A 9 -36.40 -107.52 -20.63
N ARG A 10 -37.57 -108.16 -20.76
CA ARG A 10 -38.21 -108.37 -22.06
C ARG A 10 -38.57 -107.05 -22.74
N ALA A 11 -39.20 -106.13 -22.01
CA ALA A 11 -39.56 -104.82 -22.54
C ALA A 11 -38.30 -104.01 -22.94
N TYR A 12 -37.23 -104.06 -22.14
CA TYR A 12 -35.94 -103.47 -22.47
C TYR A 12 -35.33 -104.08 -23.72
N GLY A 13 -35.31 -105.41 -23.85
CA GLY A 13 -34.79 -106.10 -25.04
C GLY A 13 -35.54 -105.72 -26.32
N GLN A 14 -36.86 -105.66 -26.26
CA GLN A 14 -37.70 -105.24 -27.39
C GLN A 14 -37.49 -103.76 -27.77
N MET A 15 -37.45 -102.87 -26.77
CA MET A 15 -37.18 -101.45 -27.01
C MET A 15 -35.76 -101.22 -27.54
N LEU A 16 -34.78 -101.98 -27.06
CA LEU A 16 -33.39 -101.92 -27.51
C LEU A 16 -33.25 -102.36 -28.97
N GLU A 17 -33.97 -103.39 -29.41
CA GLU A 17 -34.02 -103.80 -30.81
C GLU A 17 -34.64 -102.72 -31.70
N VAL A 18 -35.75 -102.11 -31.27
CA VAL A 18 -36.40 -100.99 -31.99
C VAL A 18 -35.44 -99.81 -32.14
N VAL A 19 -34.75 -99.42 -31.06
CA VAL A 19 -33.78 -98.32 -31.09
C VAL A 19 -32.57 -98.64 -31.97
N LYS A 20 -32.06 -99.89 -31.95
CA LYS A 20 -30.97 -100.34 -32.83
C LYS A 20 -31.39 -100.38 -34.31
N ALA A 21 -32.61 -100.80 -34.61
CA ALA A 21 -33.13 -100.89 -35.98
C ALA A 21 -33.26 -99.50 -36.63
N VAL A 22 -33.66 -98.48 -35.86
CA VAL A 22 -33.72 -97.09 -36.35
C VAL A 22 -32.33 -96.56 -36.72
N LEU A 23 -31.31 -96.84 -35.91
CA LEU A 23 -29.94 -96.35 -36.16
C LEU A 23 -29.16 -97.16 -37.20
N ALA A 24 -29.62 -98.37 -37.52
CA ALA A 24 -29.11 -99.15 -38.64
C ALA A 24 -29.79 -98.77 -39.98
N GLY A 25 -30.68 -97.77 -39.99
CA GLY A 25 -31.46 -97.35 -41.16
C GLY A 25 -32.52 -98.37 -41.62
N GLN A 26 -32.77 -99.42 -40.83
CA GLN A 26 -33.70 -100.51 -41.16
C GLN A 26 -35.17 -100.12 -40.90
N MET A 27 -35.42 -99.08 -40.10
CA MET A 27 -36.75 -98.58 -39.77
C MET A 27 -36.76 -97.05 -39.66
N GLN A 28 -37.77 -96.38 -40.23
CA GLN A 28 -37.88 -94.92 -40.13
C GLN A 28 -38.23 -94.48 -38.70
N ALA A 29 -37.58 -93.39 -38.25
CA ALA A 29 -37.73 -92.81 -36.91
C ALA A 29 -39.17 -92.42 -36.54
N SER A 30 -40.00 -92.01 -37.51
CA SER A 30 -41.42 -91.71 -37.31
C SER A 30 -42.24 -92.96 -36.98
N ASN A 31 -42.01 -94.05 -37.73
CA ASN A 31 -42.74 -95.30 -37.57
C ASN A 31 -42.36 -95.96 -36.24
N ALA A 32 -41.09 -95.87 -35.85
CA ALA A 32 -40.61 -96.30 -34.55
C ALA A 32 -41.24 -95.50 -33.39
N ALA A 33 -41.42 -94.18 -33.56
CA ALA A 33 -42.08 -93.34 -32.56
C ALA A 33 -43.58 -93.68 -32.40
N GLU A 34 -44.29 -93.99 -33.49
CA GLU A 34 -45.67 -94.50 -33.42
C GLU A 34 -45.76 -95.85 -32.70
N LEU A 35 -44.84 -96.77 -32.99
CA LEU A 35 -44.74 -98.09 -32.34
C LEU A 35 -44.48 -97.98 -30.84
N LEU A 36 -43.71 -96.96 -30.43
CA LEU A 36 -43.38 -96.66 -29.04
C LEU A 36 -44.41 -95.73 -28.36
N SER A 37 -45.40 -95.19 -29.09
CA SER A 37 -46.43 -94.29 -28.54
C SER A 37 -47.20 -94.83 -27.33
N PRO A 38 -47.49 -96.15 -27.17
CA PRO A 38 -48.19 -96.68 -26.00
C PRO A 38 -47.41 -96.53 -24.69
N ILE A 39 -46.08 -96.38 -24.78
CA ILE A 39 -45.14 -96.25 -23.66
C ILE A 39 -45.27 -94.89 -22.98
N SER A 40 -45.80 -93.88 -23.69
CA SER A 40 -46.03 -92.53 -23.16
C SER A 40 -46.88 -92.51 -21.88
N SER A 41 -47.73 -93.52 -21.67
CA SER A 41 -48.67 -93.61 -20.55
C SER A 41 -48.05 -93.96 -19.18
N LYS A 42 -46.83 -94.51 -19.13
CA LYS A 42 -46.17 -94.92 -17.86
C LYS A 42 -44.71 -94.45 -17.79
N GLU A 43 -44.40 -93.62 -16.79
CA GLU A 43 -43.06 -93.07 -16.56
C GLU A 43 -41.98 -94.15 -16.33
N SER A 44 -42.33 -95.27 -15.68
CA SER A 44 -41.41 -96.39 -15.47
C SER A 44 -40.96 -97.06 -16.78
N LEU A 45 -41.79 -97.07 -17.82
CA LEU A 45 -41.43 -97.60 -19.14
C LEU A 45 -40.68 -96.56 -19.97
N GLN A 46 -40.98 -95.26 -19.80
CA GLN A 46 -40.18 -94.18 -20.37
C GLN A 46 -38.73 -94.21 -19.84
N GLN A 47 -38.53 -94.51 -18.54
CA GLN A 47 -37.19 -94.67 -17.96
C GLN A 47 -36.43 -95.85 -18.61
N VAL A 48 -37.08 -96.99 -18.80
CA VAL A 48 -36.48 -98.17 -19.46
C VAL A 48 -36.12 -97.88 -20.93
N LEU A 49 -36.96 -97.13 -21.64
CA LEU A 49 -36.67 -96.67 -23.00
C LEU A 49 -35.49 -95.67 -23.01
N VAL A 50 -35.39 -94.79 -22.02
CA VAL A 50 -34.26 -93.87 -21.86
C VAL A 50 -32.96 -94.63 -21.55
N ASP A 51 -32.99 -95.69 -20.75
CA ASP A 51 -31.83 -96.55 -20.49
C ASP A 51 -31.36 -97.26 -21.78
N ALA A 52 -32.31 -97.68 -22.63
CA ALA A 52 -32.00 -98.26 -23.95
C ALA A 52 -31.42 -97.20 -24.90
N LEU A 53 -31.99 -95.99 -24.93
CA LEU A 53 -31.46 -94.84 -25.68
C LEU A 53 -30.08 -94.40 -25.19
N TRP A 54 -29.82 -94.46 -23.88
CA TRP A 54 -28.52 -94.16 -23.29
C TRP A 54 -27.46 -95.14 -23.79
N LEU A 55 -27.72 -96.45 -23.69
CA LEU A 55 -26.76 -97.48 -24.09
C LEU A 55 -26.45 -97.40 -25.59
N VAL A 56 -27.48 -97.24 -26.42
CA VAL A 56 -27.30 -97.21 -27.88
C VAL A 56 -26.74 -95.86 -28.35
N GLY A 57 -27.16 -94.76 -27.73
CA GLY A 57 -26.59 -93.43 -27.97
C GLY A 57 -25.12 -93.34 -27.58
N PHE A 58 -24.73 -94.01 -26.49
CA PHE A 58 -23.32 -94.14 -26.09
C PHE A 58 -22.53 -94.93 -27.13
N ALA A 59 -23.01 -96.12 -27.52
CA ALA A 59 -22.37 -96.93 -28.57
C ALA A 59 -22.24 -96.19 -29.92
N ALA A 60 -23.24 -95.37 -30.28
CA ALA A 60 -23.21 -94.54 -31.50
C ALA A 60 -22.19 -93.40 -31.44
N THR A 61 -21.75 -92.98 -30.24
CA THR A 61 -20.73 -91.92 -30.07
C THR A 61 -19.29 -92.44 -29.97
N GLU A 62 -19.07 -93.71 -29.62
CA GLU A 62 -17.72 -94.31 -29.62
C GLU A 62 -17.29 -94.89 -30.99
N ALA A 63 -18.22 -95.14 -31.92
CA ALA A 63 -17.90 -95.71 -33.23
C ALA A 63 -17.26 -94.67 -34.20
N PRO A 64 -16.06 -94.93 -34.77
CA PRO A 64 -15.28 -93.94 -35.53
C PRO A 64 -15.88 -93.52 -36.89
N SER A 65 -16.87 -94.27 -37.42
CA SER A 65 -17.59 -93.99 -38.69
C SER A 65 -19.04 -93.49 -38.49
N GLY A 66 -19.44 -93.12 -37.26
CA GLY A 66 -20.84 -92.91 -36.87
C GLY A 66 -21.44 -91.49 -37.00
N ARG A 67 -21.01 -90.64 -37.95
CA ARG A 67 -21.56 -89.26 -38.06
C ARG A 67 -23.04 -89.26 -38.44
N GLU A 68 -23.43 -90.11 -39.40
CA GLU A 68 -24.82 -90.30 -39.83
C GLU A 68 -25.67 -90.94 -38.71
N ALA A 69 -25.14 -91.98 -38.04
CA ALA A 69 -25.82 -92.61 -36.90
C ALA A 69 -26.06 -91.64 -35.72
N ARG A 70 -25.15 -90.68 -35.48
CA ARG A 70 -25.33 -89.66 -34.45
C ARG A 70 -26.38 -88.61 -34.83
N GLU A 71 -26.47 -88.25 -36.11
CA GLU A 71 -27.51 -87.35 -36.61
C GLU A 71 -28.88 -88.03 -36.61
N GLU A 72 -28.96 -89.31 -37.00
CA GLU A 72 -30.18 -90.11 -36.90
C GLU A 72 -30.61 -90.32 -35.45
N PHE A 73 -29.68 -90.57 -34.52
CA PHE A 73 -29.96 -90.65 -33.08
C PHE A 73 -30.51 -89.33 -32.54
N SER A 74 -29.90 -88.21 -32.92
CA SER A 74 -30.34 -86.87 -32.53
C SER A 74 -31.71 -86.53 -33.10
N ASN A 75 -31.99 -86.95 -34.34
CA ASN A 75 -33.28 -86.77 -35.00
C ASN A 75 -34.35 -87.64 -34.33
N PHE A 76 -34.04 -88.92 -34.05
CA PHE A 76 -34.96 -89.84 -33.38
C PHE A 76 -35.32 -89.37 -31.96
N CYS A 77 -34.34 -88.93 -31.17
CA CYS A 77 -34.60 -88.35 -29.84
C CYS A 77 -35.46 -87.06 -29.92
N SER A 78 -35.27 -86.25 -30.97
CA SER A 78 -36.09 -85.04 -31.19
C SER A 78 -37.53 -85.39 -31.59
N ILE A 79 -37.72 -86.45 -32.38
CA ILE A 79 -39.05 -86.96 -32.77
C ILE A 79 -39.76 -87.57 -31.55
N LEU A 80 -39.06 -88.36 -30.73
CA LEU A 80 -39.62 -88.93 -29.49
C LEU A 80 -40.05 -87.87 -28.48
N GLU A 81 -39.34 -86.73 -28.40
CA GLU A 81 -39.78 -85.56 -27.62
C GLU A 81 -41.01 -84.90 -28.26
N ARG A 82 -41.00 -84.66 -29.58
CA ARG A 82 -42.07 -83.96 -30.29
C ARG A 82 -43.40 -84.72 -30.25
N GLU A 83 -43.36 -86.03 -30.42
CA GLU A 83 -44.53 -86.92 -30.37
C GLU A 83 -44.96 -87.26 -28.93
N GLY A 84 -44.26 -86.73 -27.91
CA GLY A 84 -44.63 -86.89 -26.50
C GLY A 84 -44.39 -88.29 -25.92
N VAL A 85 -43.59 -89.13 -26.57
CA VAL A 85 -43.29 -90.49 -26.13
C VAL A 85 -42.41 -90.49 -24.86
N ILE A 86 -41.47 -89.55 -24.77
CA ILE A 86 -40.62 -89.33 -23.59
C ILE A 86 -40.68 -87.85 -23.20
N SER A 87 -40.78 -87.57 -21.91
CA SER A 87 -40.73 -86.19 -21.42
C SER A 87 -39.32 -85.58 -21.53
N LYS A 88 -39.26 -84.31 -21.94
CA LYS A 88 -38.02 -83.51 -22.03
C LYS A 88 -37.11 -83.58 -20.77
N PRO A 89 -37.61 -83.48 -19.52
CA PRO A 89 -36.75 -83.56 -18.33
C PRO A 89 -36.18 -84.97 -18.08
N LEU A 90 -36.90 -86.02 -18.46
CA LEU A 90 -36.43 -87.40 -18.31
C LEU A 90 -35.32 -87.71 -19.34
N LEU A 91 -35.51 -87.26 -20.59
CA LEU A 91 -34.50 -87.39 -21.65
C LEU A 91 -33.22 -86.61 -21.32
N ALA A 92 -33.34 -85.42 -20.74
CA ALA A 92 -32.20 -84.57 -20.37
C ALA A 92 -31.45 -85.03 -19.11
N SER A 93 -32.07 -85.84 -18.25
CA SER A 93 -31.46 -86.35 -17.01
C SER A 93 -30.90 -87.78 -17.16
N GLY A 94 -31.49 -88.60 -18.03
CA GLY A 94 -31.04 -89.98 -18.26
C GLY A 94 -29.98 -90.15 -19.35
N LEU A 95 -29.87 -89.24 -20.32
CA LEU A 95 -28.82 -89.28 -21.35
C LEU A 95 -27.50 -88.67 -20.87
N GLU A 96 -26.38 -89.19 -21.38
CA GLU A 96 -25.06 -88.64 -21.10
C GLU A 96 -24.86 -87.27 -21.75
N THR A 97 -24.07 -86.40 -21.08
CA THR A 97 -23.87 -85.00 -21.49
C THR A 97 -23.45 -84.79 -22.96
N GLU A 98 -22.84 -85.80 -23.59
CA GLU A 98 -22.33 -85.74 -24.97
C GLU A 98 -23.27 -86.38 -26.01
N THR A 99 -24.28 -87.14 -25.56
CA THR A 99 -25.28 -87.82 -26.40
C THR A 99 -26.62 -87.07 -26.42
N VAL A 100 -26.83 -86.09 -25.52
CA VAL A 100 -28.02 -85.23 -25.52
C VAL A 100 -28.09 -84.36 -26.79
N PRO A 101 -29.20 -84.43 -27.56
CA PRO A 101 -29.42 -83.57 -28.71
C PRO A 101 -29.46 -82.07 -28.36
N PRO A 102 -28.90 -81.18 -29.20
CA PRO A 102 -28.92 -79.73 -28.95
C PRO A 102 -30.34 -79.13 -28.95
N SER A 103 -31.31 -79.78 -29.61
CA SER A 103 -32.74 -79.46 -29.58
C SER A 103 -33.38 -79.65 -28.20
N VAL A 104 -32.86 -80.60 -27.40
CA VAL A 104 -33.38 -80.94 -26.07
C VAL A 104 -32.77 -80.02 -25.02
N CYS A 105 -31.43 -79.88 -25.00
CA CYS A 105 -30.74 -78.94 -24.13
C CYS A 105 -29.40 -78.47 -24.71
N ASN A 106 -29.09 -77.18 -24.59
CA ASN A 106 -27.82 -76.63 -25.09
C ASN A 106 -26.64 -77.12 -24.24
N ILE A 107 -25.75 -77.90 -24.85
CA ILE A 107 -24.59 -78.54 -24.22
C ILE A 107 -23.65 -77.57 -23.50
N THR A 108 -23.52 -76.32 -24.00
CA THR A 108 -22.65 -75.30 -23.38
C THR A 108 -23.21 -74.79 -22.05
N ILE A 109 -24.54 -74.65 -21.95
CA ILE A 109 -25.22 -74.21 -20.72
C ILE A 109 -25.14 -75.31 -19.67
N LEU A 110 -25.31 -76.57 -20.10
CA LEU A 110 -25.31 -77.72 -19.19
C LEU A 110 -23.91 -77.99 -18.64
N ARG A 111 -22.85 -77.95 -19.48
CA ARG A 111 -21.44 -77.99 -19.02
C ARG A 111 -21.10 -76.84 -18.06
N LYS A 112 -21.58 -75.62 -18.34
CA LYS A 112 -21.37 -74.47 -17.44
C LYS A 112 -22.03 -74.70 -16.08
N LYS A 113 -23.27 -75.17 -16.03
CA LYS A 113 -23.98 -75.50 -14.78
C LYS A 113 -23.34 -76.66 -14.02
N GLN A 114 -22.91 -77.70 -14.73
CA GLN A 114 -22.20 -78.84 -14.14
C GLN A 114 -20.86 -78.40 -13.52
N ASN A 115 -20.08 -77.58 -14.23
CA ASN A 115 -18.82 -77.03 -13.71
C ASN A 115 -19.07 -76.10 -12.52
N GLN A 116 -20.12 -75.27 -12.55
CA GLN A 116 -20.53 -74.48 -11.40
C GLN A 116 -20.92 -75.35 -10.20
N ALA A 117 -21.66 -76.45 -10.42
CA ALA A 117 -22.06 -77.37 -9.37
C ALA A 117 -20.85 -78.13 -8.78
N LYS A 118 -19.97 -78.68 -9.62
CA LYS A 118 -18.71 -79.30 -9.20
C LYS A 118 -17.82 -78.31 -8.45
N THR A 119 -17.75 -77.06 -8.90
CA THR A 119 -16.98 -76.01 -8.26
C THR A 119 -17.56 -75.64 -6.90
N LYS A 120 -18.89 -75.51 -6.82
CA LYS A 120 -19.61 -75.24 -5.58
C LYS A 120 -19.39 -76.37 -4.57
N ALA A 121 -19.53 -77.63 -4.99
CA ALA A 121 -19.37 -78.78 -4.10
C ALA A 121 -17.93 -78.97 -3.60
N ARG A 122 -16.91 -78.74 -4.45
CA ARG A 122 -15.49 -79.02 -4.08
C ARG A 122 -14.73 -77.84 -3.49
N TYR A 123 -15.07 -76.59 -3.86
CA TYR A 123 -14.24 -75.42 -3.56
C TYR A 123 -14.94 -74.34 -2.73
N THR A 124 -16.23 -74.48 -2.38
CA THR A 124 -16.89 -73.51 -1.50
C THR A 124 -16.82 -73.96 -0.04
N VAL A 125 -16.17 -73.14 0.78
CA VAL A 125 -16.18 -73.31 2.24
C VAL A 125 -17.47 -72.70 2.76
N ALA A 126 -18.26 -73.46 3.53
CA ALA A 126 -19.47 -72.95 4.17
C ALA A 126 -19.11 -71.94 5.28
N ARG A 127 -19.12 -70.65 4.94
CA ARG A 127 -19.01 -69.54 5.90
C ARG A 127 -20.15 -68.58 5.67
N PHE A 128 -20.86 -68.23 6.74
CA PHE A 128 -22.00 -67.33 6.68
C PHE A 128 -21.52 -65.88 6.80
N ASN A 129 -21.64 -65.11 5.72
CA ASN A 129 -21.17 -63.72 5.66
C ASN A 129 -22.32 -62.70 5.76
N LEU A 130 -23.54 -63.09 5.38
CA LEU A 130 -24.72 -62.24 5.45
C LEU A 130 -25.53 -62.55 6.70
N LEU A 131 -26.15 -61.53 7.29
CA LEU A 131 -26.98 -61.67 8.49
C LEU A 131 -28.10 -62.70 8.29
N ARG A 132 -28.78 -62.64 7.14
CA ARG A 132 -29.88 -63.55 6.75
C ARG A 132 -29.46 -65.01 6.60
N GLU A 133 -28.17 -65.30 6.41
CA GLU A 133 -27.69 -66.66 6.23
C GLU A 133 -27.62 -67.40 7.57
N HIS A 134 -27.42 -66.69 8.68
CA HIS A 134 -27.32 -67.31 10.01
C HIS A 134 -27.72 -66.34 11.13
N ASN A 135 -29.03 -66.10 11.27
CA ASN A 135 -29.60 -65.10 12.18
C ASN A 135 -29.20 -65.31 13.65
N GLU A 136 -29.21 -66.55 14.15
CA GLU A 136 -28.94 -66.87 15.56
C GLU A 136 -27.49 -66.54 15.97
N GLY A 137 -26.52 -66.94 15.15
CA GLY A 137 -25.10 -66.67 15.39
C GLY A 137 -24.78 -65.18 15.42
N TYR A 138 -25.37 -64.39 14.50
CA TYR A 138 -25.22 -62.93 14.52
C TYR A 138 -25.97 -62.25 15.67
N ALA A 139 -27.12 -62.77 16.09
CA ALA A 139 -27.85 -62.27 17.27
C ALA A 139 -27.05 -62.49 18.57
N ARG A 140 -26.49 -63.70 18.75
CA ARG A 140 -25.60 -64.01 19.89
C ARG A 140 -24.34 -63.15 19.87
N LEU A 141 -23.76 -62.91 18.68
CA LEU A 141 -22.60 -62.02 18.54
C LEU A 141 -22.91 -60.59 19.01
N ILE A 142 -24.06 -60.04 18.60
CA ILE A 142 -24.49 -58.70 19.04
C ILE A 142 -24.64 -58.65 20.57
N MET A 143 -25.25 -59.68 21.17
CA MET A 143 -25.40 -59.79 22.63
C MET A 143 -24.04 -59.82 23.35
N TYR A 144 -23.07 -60.59 22.86
CA TYR A 144 -21.73 -60.63 23.46
C TYR A 144 -20.98 -59.29 23.32
N ILE A 145 -21.11 -58.61 22.17
CA ILE A 145 -20.51 -57.29 21.98
C ILE A 145 -21.19 -56.24 22.90
N ASP A 146 -22.50 -56.29 23.05
CA ASP A 146 -23.25 -55.41 23.95
C ASP A 146 -22.86 -55.62 25.42
N ARG A 147 -22.76 -56.88 25.86
CA ARG A 147 -22.23 -57.25 27.18
C ARG A 147 -20.81 -56.69 27.37
N LEU A 148 -19.96 -56.83 26.36
CA LEU A 148 -18.58 -56.35 26.39
C LEU A 148 -18.48 -54.80 26.48
N LEU A 149 -19.48 -54.07 26.00
CA LEU A 149 -19.56 -52.61 26.13
C LEU A 149 -20.07 -52.12 27.49
N HIS A 150 -20.91 -52.91 28.16
CA HIS A 150 -21.56 -52.54 29.43
C HIS A 150 -20.98 -53.27 30.65
N LEU A 151 -19.86 -54.00 30.50
CA LEU A 151 -19.14 -54.72 31.57
C LEU A 151 -18.92 -53.91 32.87
N GLU A 152 -18.76 -52.58 32.79
CA GLU A 152 -18.51 -51.71 33.95
C GLU A 152 -19.80 -51.25 34.67
N MET A 153 -20.97 -51.41 34.04
CA MET A 153 -22.27 -51.13 34.66
C MET A 153 -22.86 -52.36 35.35
N ASP A 154 -22.48 -53.57 34.92
CA ASP A 154 -23.07 -54.84 35.37
C ASP A 154 -22.28 -55.54 36.50
N VAL A 155 -21.03 -55.15 36.77
CA VAL A 155 -20.14 -55.87 37.71
C VAL A 155 -19.40 -54.89 38.63
N GLU A 156 -19.72 -54.90 39.92
CA GLU A 156 -18.91 -54.24 40.96
C GLU A 156 -17.68 -55.11 41.27
N GLY A 157 -16.50 -54.72 40.78
CA GLY A 157 -15.26 -55.50 40.94
C GLY A 157 -13.98 -54.67 40.80
N THR A 158 -12.87 -55.22 41.30
CA THR A 158 -11.54 -54.60 41.16
C THR A 158 -11.09 -54.57 39.69
N ALA A 159 -10.25 -53.59 39.32
CA ALA A 159 -9.83 -53.37 37.93
C ALA A 159 -9.21 -54.62 37.25
N GLU A 160 -8.57 -55.51 38.00
CA GLU A 160 -8.00 -56.78 37.50
C GLU A 160 -9.04 -57.88 37.23
N GLN A 161 -10.18 -57.87 37.94
CA GLN A 161 -11.26 -58.83 37.69
C GLN A 161 -11.98 -58.46 36.40
N LEU A 162 -12.24 -57.16 36.19
CA LEU A 162 -12.87 -56.64 34.98
C LEU A 162 -12.05 -56.93 33.72
N THR A 163 -10.71 -56.87 33.78
CA THR A 163 -9.85 -57.22 32.64
C THR A 163 -9.91 -58.71 32.31
N LYS A 164 -9.87 -59.60 33.31
CA LYS A 164 -10.01 -61.05 33.11
C LYS A 164 -11.38 -61.43 32.53
N THR A 165 -12.46 -60.83 33.03
CA THR A 165 -13.80 -61.05 32.48
C THR A 165 -13.91 -60.55 31.03
N ARG A 166 -13.28 -59.41 30.71
CA ARG A 166 -13.21 -58.91 29.33
C ARG A 166 -12.50 -59.88 28.40
N GLU A 167 -11.39 -60.48 28.82
CA GLU A 167 -10.67 -61.49 28.03
C GLU A 167 -11.52 -62.75 27.82
N SER A 168 -12.21 -63.23 28.85
CA SER A 168 -13.13 -64.38 28.75
C SER A 168 -14.23 -64.15 27.71
N VAL A 169 -14.89 -62.98 27.73
CA VAL A 169 -15.97 -62.66 26.77
C VAL A 169 -15.42 -62.54 25.33
N ILE A 170 -14.19 -62.04 25.16
CA ILE A 170 -13.53 -62.00 23.84
C ILE A 170 -13.27 -63.42 23.34
N ASP A 171 -12.83 -64.31 24.21
CA ASP A 171 -12.57 -65.71 23.85
C ASP A 171 -13.88 -66.44 23.49
N ASP A 172 -14.99 -66.15 24.18
CA ASP A 172 -16.33 -66.63 23.82
C ASP A 172 -16.77 -66.15 22.43
N VAL A 173 -16.45 -64.90 22.05
CA VAL A 173 -16.71 -64.38 20.69
C VAL A 173 -15.89 -65.14 19.64
N MET A 174 -14.62 -65.47 19.94
CA MET A 174 -13.76 -66.24 19.03
C MET A 174 -14.24 -67.70 18.90
N LEU A 175 -14.76 -68.30 19.97
CA LEU A 175 -15.40 -69.62 19.96
C LEU A 175 -16.69 -69.61 19.13
N LEU A 176 -17.54 -68.60 19.30
CA LEU A 176 -18.78 -68.44 18.51
C LEU A 176 -18.49 -68.34 17.01
N MET A 177 -17.43 -67.63 16.63
CA MET A 177 -16.99 -67.54 15.24
C MET A 177 -16.66 -68.91 14.64
N GLY A 178 -16.03 -69.81 15.42
CA GLY A 178 -15.72 -71.18 15.01
C GLY A 178 -16.96 -72.08 14.96
N TYR A 179 -17.78 -72.07 16.01
CA TYR A 179 -18.95 -72.94 16.16
C TYR A 179 -20.06 -72.63 15.15
N SER A 180 -20.35 -71.35 14.92
CA SER A 180 -21.42 -70.92 14.01
C SER A 180 -20.91 -70.60 12.60
N TYR A 181 -19.67 -70.98 12.26
CA TYR A 181 -19.05 -70.75 10.94
C TYR A 181 -19.19 -69.30 10.41
N LEU A 182 -19.15 -68.32 11.32
CA LEU A 182 -19.35 -66.91 10.98
C LEU A 182 -18.13 -66.37 10.22
N CYS A 183 -18.37 -65.46 9.27
CA CYS A 183 -17.29 -64.84 8.52
C CYS A 183 -16.49 -63.84 9.38
N PRO A 184 -15.17 -64.03 9.57
CA PRO A 184 -14.35 -63.11 10.38
C PRO A 184 -14.37 -61.67 9.85
N ASN A 185 -14.42 -61.49 8.52
CA ASN A 185 -14.47 -60.16 7.91
C ASN A 185 -15.77 -59.41 8.27
N ARG A 186 -16.89 -60.13 8.44
CA ARG A 186 -18.17 -59.54 8.84
C ARG A 186 -18.17 -59.14 10.30
N ILE A 187 -17.56 -59.95 11.17
CA ILE A 187 -17.38 -59.62 12.60
C ILE A 187 -16.53 -58.35 12.75
N ILE A 188 -15.40 -58.28 12.03
CA ILE A 188 -14.55 -57.07 12.01
C ILE A 188 -15.34 -55.85 11.51
N ALA A 189 -16.13 -56.01 10.44
CA ALA A 189 -16.95 -54.90 9.91
C ALA A 189 -18.00 -54.41 10.93
N MET A 190 -18.71 -55.32 11.59
CA MET A 190 -19.68 -54.97 12.64
C MET A 190 -19.00 -54.33 13.85
N ALA A 191 -17.83 -54.81 14.27
CA ALA A 191 -17.06 -54.21 15.35
C ALA A 191 -16.61 -52.77 15.00
N ILE A 192 -16.20 -52.51 13.76
CA ILE A 192 -15.86 -51.16 13.28
C ILE A 192 -17.11 -50.26 13.20
N ASP A 193 -18.25 -50.75 12.72
CA ASP A 193 -19.51 -49.99 12.68
C ASP A 193 -20.02 -49.63 14.09
N ILE A 194 -19.83 -50.51 15.08
CA ILE A 194 -20.18 -50.22 16.48
C ILE A 194 -19.18 -49.23 17.09
N TYR A 195 -17.88 -49.39 16.80
CA TYR A 195 -16.83 -48.44 17.21
C TYR A 195 -17.08 -47.03 16.66
N GLU A 196 -17.54 -46.93 15.40
CA GLU A 196 -17.95 -45.68 14.78
C GLU A 196 -19.04 -44.97 15.60
N ARG A 197 -20.10 -45.68 16.01
CA ARG A 197 -21.20 -45.09 16.79
C ARG A 197 -20.74 -44.58 18.15
N ILE A 198 -19.88 -45.34 18.84
CA ILE A 198 -19.37 -44.96 20.17
C ILE A 198 -18.55 -43.67 20.10
N ILE A 199 -17.69 -43.52 19.08
CA ILE A 199 -16.90 -42.28 18.88
C ILE A 199 -17.81 -41.06 18.64
N ILE A 200 -18.97 -41.25 18.00
CA ILE A 200 -19.91 -40.16 17.74
C ILE A 200 -20.64 -39.76 19.02
N GLU A 201 -21.16 -40.74 19.76
CA GLU A 201 -22.02 -40.53 20.92
C GLU A 201 -21.28 -39.98 22.15
N GLU A 202 -20.01 -40.35 22.34
CA GLU A 202 -19.24 -39.94 23.53
C GLU A 202 -18.39 -38.67 23.26
N ALA A 203 -18.62 -37.62 24.07
CA ALA A 203 -17.87 -36.37 24.01
C ALA A 203 -16.53 -36.42 24.79
N GLU A 204 -16.44 -37.32 25.77
CA GLU A 204 -15.27 -37.53 26.63
C GLU A 204 -14.75 -38.98 26.48
N PRO A 205 -13.44 -39.22 26.62
CA PRO A 205 -12.83 -40.54 26.44
C PRO A 205 -13.29 -41.51 27.53
N SER A 206 -14.30 -42.34 27.24
CA SER A 206 -14.72 -43.42 28.14
C SER A 206 -13.84 -44.67 27.96
N LYS A 207 -14.04 -45.67 28.83
CA LYS A 207 -13.39 -46.99 28.72
C LYS A 207 -14.10 -47.93 27.72
N LYS A 208 -15.30 -47.61 27.22
CA LYS A 208 -16.07 -48.45 26.27
C LYS A 208 -15.36 -48.71 24.93
N PRO A 209 -14.73 -47.71 24.28
CA PRO A 209 -13.93 -47.93 23.07
C PRO A 209 -12.81 -48.96 23.28
N GLN A 210 -12.20 -49.00 24.47
CA GLN A 210 -11.09 -49.92 24.77
C GLN A 210 -11.51 -51.38 24.71
N ALA A 211 -12.78 -51.69 25.00
CA ALA A 211 -13.31 -53.03 24.94
C ALA A 211 -13.36 -53.55 23.49
N ILE A 212 -13.88 -52.75 22.55
CA ILE A 212 -13.89 -53.11 21.11
C ILE A 212 -12.47 -53.18 20.56
N LEU A 213 -11.58 -52.28 20.98
CA LEU A 213 -10.18 -52.29 20.56
C LEU A 213 -9.47 -53.58 21.00
N ALA A 214 -9.80 -54.13 22.17
CA ALA A 214 -9.27 -55.42 22.63
C ALA A 214 -9.75 -56.59 21.76
N LEU A 215 -11.00 -56.58 21.31
CA LEU A 215 -11.52 -57.56 20.35
C LEU A 215 -10.81 -57.45 18.98
N LEU A 216 -10.63 -56.23 18.45
CA LEU A 216 -9.96 -56.00 17.16
C LEU A 216 -8.49 -56.44 17.17
N ARG A 217 -7.79 -56.36 18.31
CA ARG A 217 -6.40 -56.82 18.47
C ARG A 217 -6.23 -58.34 18.27
N ARG A 218 -7.30 -59.14 18.40
CA ARG A 218 -7.25 -60.59 18.16
C ARG A 218 -7.14 -60.96 16.68
N PHE A 219 -7.42 -60.03 15.76
CA PHE A 219 -7.34 -60.24 14.31
C PHE A 219 -6.02 -59.70 13.73
N SER A 220 -5.57 -60.27 12.60
CA SER A 220 -4.35 -59.79 11.94
C SER A 220 -4.52 -58.37 11.38
N ARG A 221 -3.50 -57.53 11.58
CA ARG A 221 -3.48 -56.11 11.14
C ARG A 221 -3.81 -55.93 9.65
N ASP A 222 -3.31 -56.82 8.79
CA ASP A 222 -3.58 -56.82 7.34
C ASP A 222 -5.07 -57.05 7.04
N ARG A 223 -5.73 -57.99 7.75
CA ARG A 223 -7.15 -58.28 7.56
C ARG A 223 -8.03 -57.12 8.02
N VAL A 224 -7.72 -56.53 9.17
CA VAL A 224 -8.44 -55.35 9.69
C VAL A 224 -8.29 -54.16 8.73
N SER A 225 -7.09 -53.92 8.20
CA SER A 225 -6.81 -52.84 7.25
C SER A 225 -7.57 -52.98 5.94
N LYS A 226 -7.68 -54.21 5.39
CA LYS A 226 -8.46 -54.50 4.19
C LYS A 226 -9.96 -54.30 4.40
N VAL A 227 -10.50 -54.74 5.53
CA VAL A 227 -11.91 -54.55 5.89
C VAL A 227 -12.22 -53.07 6.12
N ALA A 228 -11.38 -52.35 6.85
CA ALA A 228 -11.53 -50.90 7.04
C ALA A 228 -11.50 -50.14 5.70
N SER A 229 -10.58 -50.49 4.79
CA SER A 229 -10.51 -49.90 3.45
C SER A 229 -11.78 -50.16 2.64
N PHE A 230 -12.35 -51.36 2.74
CA PHE A 230 -13.61 -51.73 2.07
C PHE A 230 -14.79 -50.91 2.59
N LEU A 231 -14.88 -50.66 3.90
CA LEU A 231 -15.96 -49.87 4.50
C LEU A 231 -15.95 -48.40 4.08
N LEU A 232 -14.78 -47.84 3.73
CA LEU A 232 -14.66 -46.44 3.26
C LEU A 232 -15.18 -46.21 1.84
N HIS A 233 -15.47 -47.28 1.08
CA HIS A 233 -16.04 -47.17 -0.26
C HIS A 233 -17.56 -47.00 -0.17
N PRO A 234 -18.15 -45.95 -0.79
CA PRO A 234 -19.59 -45.77 -0.77
C PRO A 234 -20.28 -46.96 -1.42
N GLY A 235 -21.20 -47.60 -0.70
CA GLY A 235 -22.09 -48.60 -1.27
C GLY A 235 -22.89 -47.99 -2.43
N GLN A 236 -23.06 -48.74 -3.53
CA GLN A 236 -23.89 -48.27 -4.65
C GLN A 236 -25.29 -47.89 -4.15
N PRO A 237 -25.85 -46.74 -4.56
CA PRO A 237 -27.23 -46.41 -4.24
C PRO A 237 -28.16 -47.49 -4.84
N PRO A 238 -29.27 -47.82 -4.18
CA PRO A 238 -30.24 -48.78 -4.71
C PRO A 238 -30.73 -48.30 -6.08
N ALA A 239 -30.75 -49.21 -7.06
CA ALA A 239 -31.08 -48.93 -8.46
C ALA A 239 -32.49 -48.34 -8.72
N ALA A 240 -33.31 -48.14 -7.68
CA ALA A 240 -34.68 -47.66 -7.78
C ALA A 240 -34.84 -46.14 -7.98
N ALA A 241 -33.75 -45.36 -8.00
CA ALA A 241 -33.80 -43.89 -8.12
C ALA A 241 -33.42 -43.36 -9.52
N VAL A 242 -33.57 -44.17 -10.58
CA VAL A 242 -33.36 -43.73 -11.98
C VAL A 242 -34.72 -43.57 -12.65
N GLY A 243 -35.40 -42.47 -12.35
CA GLY A 243 -36.67 -42.09 -12.98
C GLY A 243 -36.78 -40.58 -13.07
N GLY A 244 -36.24 -39.99 -14.13
CA GLY A 244 -36.43 -38.58 -14.48
C GLY A 244 -35.17 -37.90 -15.03
N LYS A 245 -35.23 -37.40 -16.27
CA LYS A 245 -34.13 -36.69 -16.95
C LYS A 245 -33.71 -35.37 -16.27
N ASP A 246 -34.43 -34.90 -15.26
CA ASP A 246 -34.15 -33.68 -14.49
C ASP A 246 -33.89 -33.92 -12.99
N ALA A 247 -33.75 -35.18 -12.54
CA ALA A 247 -33.38 -35.46 -11.16
C ALA A 247 -31.87 -35.22 -10.97
N LYS A 248 -31.50 -34.30 -10.05
CA LYS A 248 -30.12 -34.16 -9.56
C LYS A 248 -29.59 -35.55 -9.19
N PRO A 249 -28.36 -35.94 -9.61
CA PRO A 249 -27.77 -37.18 -9.15
C PRO A 249 -27.75 -37.15 -7.61
N PRO A 250 -28.27 -38.19 -6.93
CA PRO A 250 -28.25 -38.24 -5.47
C PRO A 250 -26.81 -38.14 -5.00
N GLU A 251 -26.52 -37.21 -4.07
CA GLU A 251 -25.19 -37.07 -3.48
C GLU A 251 -24.81 -38.42 -2.83
N PRO A 252 -23.64 -39.00 -3.14
CA PRO A 252 -23.21 -40.25 -2.52
C PRO A 252 -23.06 -40.01 -1.02
N ASN A 253 -23.86 -40.72 -0.23
CA ASN A 253 -23.98 -40.51 1.21
C ASN A 253 -22.75 -41.08 1.93
N VAL A 254 -21.63 -40.35 1.85
CA VAL A 254 -20.37 -40.76 2.47
C VAL A 254 -20.41 -40.48 3.97
N ARG A 255 -20.41 -41.54 4.77
CA ARG A 255 -20.41 -41.48 6.23
C ARG A 255 -19.09 -40.91 6.73
N ALA A 256 -19.08 -39.61 7.04
CA ALA A 256 -17.92 -38.89 7.55
C ALA A 256 -17.33 -39.54 8.82
N SER A 257 -18.21 -40.08 9.66
CA SER A 257 -17.90 -40.81 10.88
C SER A 257 -17.04 -42.05 10.66
N GLN A 258 -17.19 -42.78 9.55
CA GLN A 258 -16.36 -43.94 9.22
C GLN A 258 -14.89 -43.56 8.97
N PHE A 259 -14.66 -42.38 8.39
CA PHE A 259 -13.30 -41.86 8.22
C PHE A 259 -12.67 -41.50 9.57
N VAL A 260 -13.45 -40.94 10.49
CA VAL A 260 -13.01 -40.64 11.88
C VAL A 260 -12.69 -41.94 12.62
N ALA A 261 -13.57 -42.92 12.58
CA ALA A 261 -13.32 -44.24 13.19
C ALA A 261 -12.03 -44.88 12.64
N THR A 262 -11.85 -44.87 11.31
CA THR A 262 -10.66 -45.43 10.66
C THR A 262 -9.39 -44.66 11.02
N ALA A 263 -9.44 -43.33 11.06
CA ALA A 263 -8.31 -42.50 11.47
C ALA A 263 -7.90 -42.78 12.93
N SER A 264 -8.86 -43.00 13.83
CA SER A 264 -8.58 -43.41 15.21
C SER A 264 -7.94 -44.81 15.29
N LEU A 265 -8.35 -45.77 14.45
CA LEU A 265 -7.71 -47.08 14.40
C LEU A 265 -6.28 -47.04 13.84
N ILE A 266 -6.00 -46.08 12.95
CA ILE A 266 -4.65 -45.81 12.43
C ILE A 266 -3.75 -45.23 13.52
N SER A 267 -4.22 -44.25 14.29
CA SER A 267 -3.43 -43.64 15.38
C SER A 267 -3.07 -44.66 16.46
N LEU A 268 -3.93 -45.66 16.69
CA LEU A 268 -3.70 -46.77 17.61
C LEU A 268 -2.85 -47.92 17.03
N GLY A 269 -2.43 -47.82 15.77
CA GLY A 269 -1.59 -48.82 15.11
C GLY A 269 -2.29 -50.12 14.69
N LEU A 270 -3.62 -50.22 14.85
CA LEU A 270 -4.41 -51.41 14.47
C LEU A 270 -4.67 -51.51 12.96
N VAL A 271 -4.54 -50.38 12.25
CA VAL A 271 -4.69 -50.28 10.80
C VAL A 271 -3.38 -49.76 10.20
N ASP A 272 -2.98 -50.27 9.04
CA ASP A 272 -1.83 -49.75 8.30
C ASP A 272 -2.25 -48.63 7.34
N LEU A 273 -1.72 -47.42 7.58
CA LEU A 273 -1.96 -46.22 6.78
C LEU A 273 -1.57 -46.42 5.31
N ARG A 274 -0.42 -47.07 5.04
CA ARG A 274 0.08 -47.24 3.66
C ARG A 274 -0.87 -48.11 2.84
N MET A 275 -1.38 -49.17 3.45
CA MET A 275 -2.34 -50.07 2.84
C MET A 275 -3.65 -49.34 2.54
N VAL A 276 -4.25 -48.67 3.53
CA VAL A 276 -5.49 -47.92 3.32
C VAL A 276 -5.32 -46.87 2.22
N TRP A 277 -4.23 -46.09 2.26
CA TRP A 277 -3.96 -45.05 1.27
C TRP A 277 -3.89 -45.55 -0.18
N SER A 278 -3.41 -46.79 -0.38
CA SER A 278 -3.31 -47.41 -1.71
C SER A 278 -4.66 -47.80 -2.31
N TYR A 279 -5.65 -48.14 -1.45
CA TYR A 279 -6.99 -48.57 -1.86
C TYR A 279 -7.98 -47.41 -2.04
N LEU A 280 -7.66 -46.20 -1.58
CA LEU A 280 -8.55 -45.05 -1.70
C LEU A 280 -8.56 -44.45 -3.10
N GLU A 281 -9.77 -44.12 -3.57
CA GLU A 281 -10.00 -43.37 -4.81
C GLU A 281 -10.28 -41.87 -4.54
N PRO A 282 -9.95 -40.97 -5.48
CA PRO A 282 -9.27 -41.21 -6.75
C PRO A 282 -7.75 -41.37 -6.59
N SER A 283 -7.12 -41.94 -7.62
CA SER A 283 -5.66 -42.11 -7.68
C SER A 283 -4.92 -40.77 -7.70
N GLU A 284 -3.66 -40.78 -7.27
CA GLU A 284 -2.83 -39.56 -7.18
C GLU A 284 -2.68 -38.85 -8.52
N LYS A 285 -2.60 -39.60 -9.63
CA LYS A 285 -2.56 -39.06 -11.00
C LYS A 285 -3.82 -38.26 -11.34
N LYS A 286 -5.01 -38.79 -11.00
CA LYS A 286 -6.28 -38.09 -11.23
C LYS A 286 -6.37 -36.79 -10.42
N ILE A 287 -5.87 -36.79 -9.18
CA ILE A 287 -5.77 -35.57 -8.35
C ILE A 287 -4.84 -34.55 -9.00
N GLN A 288 -3.69 -34.99 -9.52
CA GLN A 288 -2.73 -34.13 -10.22
C GLN A 288 -3.28 -33.55 -11.52
N GLU A 289 -4.03 -34.32 -12.30
CA GLU A 289 -4.70 -33.88 -13.53
C GLU A 289 -5.76 -32.82 -13.21
N ALA A 290 -6.59 -33.07 -12.20
CA ALA A 290 -7.60 -32.11 -11.73
C ALA A 290 -6.95 -30.80 -11.25
N TRP A 291 -5.83 -30.88 -10.53
CA TRP A 291 -5.04 -29.72 -10.09
C TRP A 291 -4.40 -28.99 -11.27
N SER A 292 -3.83 -29.70 -12.23
CA SER A 292 -3.22 -29.13 -13.43
C SER A 292 -4.26 -28.40 -14.29
N HIS A 293 -5.45 -28.99 -14.45
CA HIS A 293 -6.57 -28.33 -15.13
C HIS A 293 -7.02 -27.06 -14.39
N LEU A 294 -7.07 -27.07 -13.06
CA LEU A 294 -7.37 -25.87 -12.27
C LEU A 294 -6.30 -24.78 -12.44
N ASN A 295 -5.02 -25.14 -12.45
CA ASN A 295 -3.91 -24.20 -12.67
C ASN A 295 -3.95 -23.58 -14.08
N PHE A 296 -4.20 -24.39 -15.11
CA PHE A 296 -4.36 -23.91 -16.48
C PHE A 296 -5.48 -22.86 -16.58
N ARG A 297 -6.62 -23.12 -15.92
CA ARG A 297 -7.75 -22.18 -15.86
C ARG A 297 -7.44 -20.93 -15.04
N TYR A 298 -6.69 -21.07 -13.95
CA TYR A 298 -6.20 -19.95 -13.17
C TYR A 298 -5.31 -19.02 -14.01
N GLU A 299 -4.35 -19.58 -14.78
CA GLU A 299 -3.48 -18.80 -15.65
C GLU A 299 -4.24 -18.10 -16.78
N ALA A 300 -5.20 -18.80 -17.40
CA ALA A 300 -6.09 -18.20 -18.40
C ALA A 300 -6.86 -17.00 -17.82
N LYS A 301 -7.39 -17.14 -16.59
CA LYS A 301 -8.09 -16.07 -15.90
C LYS A 301 -7.17 -14.91 -15.50
N LEU A 302 -5.95 -15.18 -15.06
CA LEU A 302 -4.97 -14.12 -14.79
C LEU A 302 -4.69 -13.30 -16.05
N LYS A 303 -4.49 -13.96 -17.20
CA LYS A 303 -4.29 -13.27 -18.48
C LYS A 303 -5.47 -12.37 -18.81
N THR A 304 -6.71 -12.84 -18.66
CA THR A 304 -7.90 -12.03 -18.95
C THR A 304 -8.12 -10.87 -17.97
N VAL A 305 -7.80 -11.03 -16.67
CA VAL A 305 -7.88 -9.92 -15.70
C VAL A 305 -6.79 -8.88 -15.95
N SER A 306 -5.59 -9.31 -16.37
CA SER A 306 -4.46 -8.41 -16.62
C SER A 306 -4.59 -7.58 -17.91
N VAL A 307 -5.33 -8.06 -18.91
CA VAL A 307 -5.52 -7.40 -20.21
C VAL A 307 -6.86 -6.66 -20.23
N VAL A 308 -6.82 -5.35 -20.49
CA VAL A 308 -8.03 -4.54 -20.63
C VAL A 308 -8.61 -4.76 -22.03
N ASP A 309 -9.65 -5.59 -22.12
CA ASP A 309 -10.35 -5.86 -23.38
C ASP A 309 -11.22 -4.65 -23.77
N LEU A 310 -10.82 -3.94 -24.83
CA LEU A 310 -11.54 -2.79 -25.39
C LEU A 310 -12.80 -3.21 -26.19
N SER A 311 -12.97 -4.51 -26.46
CA SER A 311 -14.03 -5.03 -27.34
C SER A 311 -15.42 -5.18 -26.68
N GLY A 312 -15.55 -4.85 -25.39
CA GLY A 312 -16.85 -4.82 -24.68
C GLY A 312 -17.54 -6.19 -24.46
N LYS A 313 -16.91 -7.30 -24.85
CA LYS A 313 -17.49 -8.64 -24.66
C LYS A 313 -17.40 -9.09 -23.21
N GLN A 314 -18.50 -9.67 -22.68
CA GLN A 314 -18.68 -10.14 -21.29
C GLN A 314 -17.78 -11.33 -20.86
N ASN A 315 -16.56 -11.45 -21.40
CA ASN A 315 -15.67 -12.61 -21.22
C ASN A 315 -15.26 -12.79 -19.74
N LEU A 316 -15.01 -11.71 -18.99
CA LEU A 316 -14.51 -11.79 -17.61
C LEU A 316 -15.52 -12.42 -16.62
N ALA A 317 -16.81 -12.08 -16.75
CA ALA A 317 -17.86 -12.63 -15.88
C ALA A 317 -18.10 -14.12 -16.16
N ARG A 318 -18.01 -14.50 -17.45
CA ARG A 318 -18.08 -15.89 -17.91
C ARG A 318 -16.91 -16.68 -17.31
N ASP A 319 -15.68 -16.22 -17.50
CA ASP A 319 -14.47 -16.88 -16.98
C ASP A 319 -14.44 -16.95 -15.44
N LYS A 320 -14.95 -15.93 -14.74
CA LYS A 320 -15.11 -15.94 -13.27
C LYS A 320 -16.06 -17.05 -12.82
N ARG A 321 -17.20 -17.22 -13.49
CA ARG A 321 -18.14 -18.33 -13.19
C ARG A 321 -17.51 -19.69 -13.48
N TYR A 322 -16.77 -19.84 -14.58
CA TYR A 322 -16.13 -21.11 -14.93
C TYR A 322 -14.96 -21.48 -14.01
N PHE A 323 -14.09 -20.52 -13.62
CA PHE A 323 -13.04 -20.79 -12.62
C PHE A 323 -13.64 -21.15 -11.27
N ASN A 324 -14.64 -20.39 -10.80
CA ASN A 324 -15.33 -20.71 -9.54
C ASN A 324 -16.04 -22.07 -9.64
N GLY A 325 -16.57 -22.42 -10.83
CA GLY A 325 -17.11 -23.75 -11.13
C GLY A 325 -16.05 -24.84 -11.04
N CYS A 326 -14.87 -24.66 -11.63
CA CYS A 326 -13.76 -25.62 -11.55
C CYS A 326 -13.22 -25.77 -10.12
N ALA A 327 -13.08 -24.66 -9.38
CA ALA A 327 -12.69 -24.67 -7.98
C ALA A 327 -13.76 -25.36 -7.12
N LYS A 328 -15.04 -25.13 -7.40
CA LYS A 328 -16.16 -25.82 -6.75
C LYS A 328 -16.13 -27.31 -7.09
N ASN A 329 -15.87 -27.68 -8.33
CA ASN A 329 -15.74 -29.08 -8.76
C ASN A 329 -14.54 -29.75 -8.08
N PHE A 330 -13.39 -29.08 -7.95
CA PHE A 330 -12.24 -29.59 -7.19
C PHE A 330 -12.56 -29.79 -5.70
N ASN A 331 -13.41 -28.93 -5.12
CA ASN A 331 -13.92 -29.07 -3.76
C ASN A 331 -15.00 -30.15 -3.61
N LEU A 332 -15.80 -30.39 -4.65
CA LEU A 332 -16.88 -31.39 -4.71
C LEU A 332 -16.40 -32.76 -5.19
N MET A 333 -15.20 -32.87 -5.76
CA MET A 333 -14.58 -34.18 -5.99
C MET A 333 -14.51 -34.88 -4.64
N LEU A 334 -15.24 -36.00 -4.54
CA LEU A 334 -15.22 -36.88 -3.38
C LEU A 334 -13.86 -37.58 -3.29
N ASN A 335 -12.86 -36.83 -2.87
CA ASN A 335 -11.52 -37.32 -2.65
C ASN A 335 -11.49 -38.04 -1.30
N GLN A 336 -11.64 -39.36 -1.31
CA GLN A 336 -11.62 -40.15 -0.08
C GLN A 336 -10.29 -39.95 0.69
N LYS A 337 -9.18 -39.76 -0.04
CA LYS A 337 -7.87 -39.39 0.52
C LYS A 337 -7.89 -38.08 1.31
N ILE A 338 -8.57 -37.06 0.81
CA ILE A 338 -8.72 -35.75 1.49
C ILE A 338 -9.60 -35.91 2.74
N ARG A 339 -10.67 -36.71 2.65
CA ARG A 339 -11.58 -36.99 3.78
C ARG A 339 -10.90 -37.78 4.89
N LEU A 340 -10.01 -38.72 4.54
CA LEU A 340 -9.20 -39.43 5.53
C LEU A 340 -8.22 -38.48 6.25
N VAL A 341 -7.58 -37.57 5.52
CA VAL A 341 -6.68 -36.56 6.12
C VAL A 341 -7.47 -35.59 7.01
N GLU A 342 -8.65 -35.15 6.59
CA GLU A 342 -9.57 -34.35 7.42
C GLU A 342 -9.91 -35.06 8.74
N ALA A 343 -10.21 -36.37 8.67
CA ALA A 343 -10.53 -37.18 9.83
C ALA A 343 -9.35 -37.34 10.78
N MET A 344 -8.13 -37.54 10.27
CA MET A 344 -6.90 -37.57 11.09
C MET A 344 -6.67 -36.26 11.83
N ILE A 345 -6.85 -35.13 11.15
CA ILE A 345 -6.77 -33.79 11.77
C ILE A 345 -7.83 -33.65 12.86
N SER A 346 -9.06 -34.12 12.62
CA SER A 346 -10.19 -34.02 13.55
C SER A 346 -10.00 -34.81 14.86
N ILE A 347 -9.13 -35.82 14.87
CA ILE A 347 -8.78 -36.64 16.05
C ILE A 347 -7.45 -36.19 16.68
N ASN A 348 -6.74 -35.24 16.05
CA ASN A 348 -5.41 -34.76 16.43
C ASN A 348 -4.27 -35.78 16.24
N ASP A 349 -4.40 -36.73 15.30
CA ASP A 349 -3.30 -37.61 14.86
C ASP A 349 -2.37 -36.83 13.89
N TRP A 350 -1.61 -35.89 14.46
CA TRP A 350 -0.86 -34.93 13.67
C TRP A 350 0.32 -35.55 12.93
N CYS A 351 1.01 -36.55 13.50
CA CYS A 351 2.15 -37.19 12.85
C CYS A 351 1.75 -37.82 11.51
N ASN A 352 0.70 -38.65 11.50
CA ASN A 352 0.22 -39.29 10.27
C ASN A 352 -0.38 -38.26 9.31
N ALA A 353 -1.16 -37.29 9.83
CA ALA A 353 -1.72 -36.21 9.02
C ALA A 353 -0.64 -35.36 8.34
N CYS A 354 0.44 -35.01 9.04
CA CYS A 354 1.54 -34.20 8.53
C CYS A 354 2.29 -34.90 7.39
N VAL A 355 2.53 -36.22 7.51
CA VAL A 355 3.13 -37.02 6.42
C VAL A 355 2.24 -37.00 5.18
N MET A 356 0.94 -37.25 5.36
CA MET A 356 -0.02 -37.27 4.24
C MET A 356 -0.22 -35.89 3.62
N LEU A 357 -0.29 -34.81 4.42
CA LEU A 357 -0.35 -33.44 3.93
C LEU A 357 0.91 -33.07 3.13
N THR A 358 2.08 -33.53 3.56
CA THR A 358 3.35 -33.30 2.85
C THR A 358 3.40 -34.06 1.53
N GLN A 359 2.87 -35.29 1.48
CA GLN A 359 2.72 -36.04 0.23
C GLN A 359 1.74 -35.34 -0.72
N LEU A 360 0.57 -34.92 -0.23
CA LEU A 360 -0.42 -34.20 -1.04
C LEU A 360 0.12 -32.87 -1.56
N ARG A 361 0.95 -32.15 -0.79
CA ARG A 361 1.60 -30.89 -1.21
C ARG A 361 2.46 -31.01 -2.47
N ARG A 362 3.01 -32.20 -2.75
CA ARG A 362 3.78 -32.46 -3.97
C ARG A 362 2.88 -32.55 -5.21
N ILE A 363 1.61 -32.89 -5.02
CA ILE A 363 0.65 -33.20 -6.08
C ILE A 363 -0.31 -32.04 -6.32
N CYS A 364 -0.83 -31.45 -5.24
CA CYS A 364 -1.79 -30.36 -5.26
C CYS A 364 -1.61 -29.42 -4.05
N ARG A 365 -2.38 -28.32 -3.97
CA ARG A 365 -2.46 -27.49 -2.75
C ARG A 365 -3.61 -27.98 -1.86
N PRO A 366 -3.36 -28.69 -0.74
CA PRO A 366 -4.42 -29.36 0.03
C PRO A 366 -5.47 -28.40 0.59
N CYS A 367 -5.03 -27.23 1.08
CA CYS A 367 -5.88 -26.21 1.72
C CYS A 367 -6.79 -25.44 0.75
N MET A 368 -6.67 -25.67 -0.56
CA MET A 368 -7.70 -25.24 -1.52
C MET A 368 -9.01 -25.98 -1.28
N ASN A 369 -8.93 -27.25 -0.83
CA ASN A 369 -10.09 -28.01 -0.44
C ASN A 369 -10.63 -27.50 0.90
N HIS A 370 -11.93 -27.20 0.94
CA HIS A 370 -12.59 -26.62 2.10
C HIS A 370 -12.58 -27.54 3.33
N TYR A 371 -12.62 -28.86 3.14
CA TYR A 371 -12.63 -29.83 4.24
C TYR A 371 -11.34 -29.77 5.07
N ILE A 372 -10.17 -29.90 4.41
CA ILE A 372 -8.85 -29.79 5.07
C ILE A 372 -8.67 -28.40 5.67
N ARG A 373 -8.99 -27.34 4.91
CA ARG A 373 -8.87 -25.97 5.40
C ARG A 373 -9.66 -25.76 6.68
N GLN A 374 -10.93 -26.16 6.68
CA GLN A 374 -11.78 -26.03 7.86
C GLN A 374 -11.24 -26.87 9.01
N ALA A 375 -10.76 -28.11 8.76
CA ALA A 375 -10.13 -28.99 9.75
C ALA A 375 -8.98 -28.32 10.49
N LEU A 376 -8.04 -27.75 9.73
CA LEU A 376 -6.90 -27.02 10.28
C LEU A 376 -7.32 -25.74 11.02
N CYS A 377 -8.32 -25.00 10.52
CA CYS A 377 -8.84 -23.82 11.20
C CYS A 377 -9.44 -24.15 12.57
N ASP A 378 -10.27 -25.20 12.68
CA ASP A 378 -10.85 -25.56 13.98
C ASP A 378 -9.81 -26.19 14.92
N LEU A 379 -8.81 -26.91 14.40
CA LEU A 379 -7.66 -27.36 15.19
C LEU A 379 -6.90 -26.17 15.77
N LEU A 380 -6.65 -25.12 14.98
CA LEU A 380 -6.03 -23.89 15.50
C LEU A 380 -6.89 -23.22 16.57
N LYS A 381 -8.21 -23.14 16.40
CA LYS A 381 -9.11 -22.61 17.43
C LYS A 381 -8.97 -23.38 18.74
N TRP A 382 -8.92 -24.71 18.66
CA TRP A 382 -8.75 -25.58 19.83
C TRP A 382 -7.38 -25.38 20.51
N ILE A 383 -6.31 -25.19 19.73
CA ILE A 383 -4.96 -24.92 20.28
C ILE A 383 -4.91 -23.60 21.04
N ILE A 384 -5.53 -22.54 20.51
CA ILE A 384 -5.46 -21.18 21.08
C ILE A 384 -6.52 -20.90 22.15
N GLU A 385 -7.53 -21.78 22.29
CA GLU A 385 -8.68 -21.58 23.19
C GLU A 385 -8.27 -21.19 24.63
N PRO A 386 -7.28 -21.83 25.28
CA PRO A 386 -6.92 -21.45 26.65
C PRO A 386 -6.30 -20.05 26.77
N LEU A 387 -5.70 -19.52 25.69
CA LEU A 387 -5.11 -18.18 25.67
C LEU A 387 -6.14 -17.07 25.47
N LEU A 388 -7.36 -17.40 25.06
CA LEU A 388 -8.42 -16.42 24.84
C LEU A 388 -9.07 -15.98 26.16
N PRO A 389 -9.67 -14.78 26.23
CA PRO A 389 -10.35 -14.30 27.44
C PRO A 389 -11.47 -15.25 27.91
N LYS A 390 -11.68 -15.35 29.23
CA LYS A 390 -12.70 -16.24 29.85
C LYS A 390 -14.12 -16.08 29.28
N SER A 391 -14.48 -14.89 28.78
CA SER A 391 -15.79 -14.64 28.13
C SER A 391 -15.94 -15.30 26.75
N GLN A 392 -14.84 -15.71 26.13
CA GLN A 392 -14.79 -16.40 24.85
C GLN A 392 -14.42 -17.89 25.00
N GLN A 393 -13.90 -18.29 26.17
CA GLN A 393 -13.67 -19.69 26.55
C GLN A 393 -15.02 -20.40 26.76
N GLY A 394 -15.15 -21.66 26.29
CA GLY A 394 -16.35 -22.47 26.53
C GLY A 394 -17.56 -22.19 25.61
N ILE A 395 -17.46 -21.27 24.64
CA ILE A 395 -18.44 -21.16 23.55
C ILE A 395 -17.98 -22.08 22.41
N PRO A 396 -18.67 -23.20 22.10
CA PRO A 396 -18.23 -24.10 21.04
C PRO A 396 -18.36 -23.39 19.69
N ARG A 397 -17.26 -22.88 19.13
CA ARG A 397 -17.20 -22.21 17.80
C ARG A 397 -16.72 -23.14 16.68
N TYR A 398 -16.87 -24.45 16.87
CA TYR A 398 -16.70 -25.46 15.82
C TYR A 398 -18.03 -26.21 15.65
N ASN A 399 -18.39 -26.57 14.41
CA ASN A 399 -19.62 -27.32 14.14
C ASN A 399 -19.60 -28.61 14.98
N LYS A 400 -20.60 -28.75 15.86
CA LYS A 400 -20.65 -29.71 16.97
C LYS A 400 -20.65 -31.18 16.57
N ASP A 401 -20.67 -31.52 15.28
CA ASP A 401 -21.18 -32.84 14.89
C ASP A 401 -20.10 -33.92 14.69
N ILE A 402 -18.80 -33.60 14.54
CA ILE A 402 -17.80 -34.62 14.13
C ILE A 402 -16.38 -34.47 14.74
N ARG A 403 -15.98 -33.28 15.23
CA ARG A 403 -14.55 -33.00 15.57
C ARG A 403 -14.23 -33.32 17.03
N ARG A 404 -13.20 -34.14 17.25
CA ARG A 404 -12.85 -34.77 18.53
C ARG A 404 -11.34 -34.66 18.83
N PHE A 405 -10.82 -33.42 18.85
CA PHE A 405 -9.38 -33.17 19.01
C PHE A 405 -8.78 -33.68 20.33
N ALA A 406 -9.58 -33.73 21.40
CA ALA A 406 -9.18 -34.25 22.71
C ALA A 406 -9.03 -35.79 22.74
N TRP A 407 -9.63 -36.52 21.79
CA TRP A 407 -9.66 -37.98 21.77
C TRP A 407 -8.28 -38.60 21.51
N GLY A 408 -7.48 -38.02 20.60
CA GLY A 408 -6.11 -38.47 20.34
C GLY A 408 -5.19 -38.32 21.56
N VAL A 409 -5.44 -37.32 22.42
CA VAL A 409 -4.64 -37.07 23.63
C VAL A 409 -4.91 -38.10 24.73
N ALA A 410 -6.14 -38.66 24.79
CA ALA A 410 -6.58 -39.52 25.89
C ALA A 410 -6.45 -41.04 25.64
N MET A 411 -6.28 -41.47 24.39
CA MET A 411 -6.38 -42.89 24.00
C MET A 411 -5.06 -43.68 23.99
N LEU A 412 -3.93 -43.11 24.43
CA LEU A 412 -2.61 -43.75 24.38
C LEU A 412 -2.00 -44.02 25.76
N PRO A 413 -1.28 -45.15 25.94
CA PRO A 413 -0.49 -45.39 27.14
C PRO A 413 0.64 -44.36 27.25
N ALA A 414 0.84 -43.85 28.46
CA ALA A 414 1.88 -42.88 28.80
C ALA A 414 3.29 -43.50 28.62
N GLY A 415 3.91 -43.34 27.44
CA GLY A 415 5.31 -43.69 27.26
C GLY A 415 5.71 -43.93 25.80
N GLY A 416 6.30 -42.91 25.15
CA GLY A 416 6.96 -43.09 23.86
C GLY A 416 7.50 -41.80 23.23
N GLY A 417 8.78 -41.51 23.45
CA GLY A 417 9.68 -40.75 22.55
C GLY A 417 9.43 -39.24 22.29
N PRO A 418 10.43 -38.50 21.75
CA PRO A 418 10.52 -37.04 21.83
C PRO A 418 9.80 -36.26 20.70
N VAL A 419 8.93 -36.90 19.91
CA VAL A 419 8.08 -36.20 18.94
C VAL A 419 6.65 -36.22 19.47
N PRO A 420 5.98 -35.07 19.68
CA PRO A 420 4.60 -35.10 20.16
C PRO A 420 3.74 -35.77 19.10
N GLY A 421 3.25 -36.99 19.37
CA GLY A 421 2.30 -37.68 18.49
C GLY A 421 1.02 -36.86 18.24
N HIS A 422 0.75 -35.89 19.11
CA HIS A 422 -0.45 -35.05 19.15
C HIS A 422 -0.05 -33.61 19.49
N LEU A 423 -0.76 -32.64 18.91
CA LEU A 423 -0.57 -31.22 19.26
C LEU A 423 -1.26 -30.92 20.60
N ARG A 424 -0.61 -30.14 21.46
CA ARG A 424 -1.15 -29.71 22.76
C ARG A 424 -1.81 -28.34 22.63
N GLN A 425 -2.75 -28.04 23.51
CA GLN A 425 -3.25 -26.67 23.65
C GLN A 425 -2.13 -25.77 24.21
N ALA A 426 -2.09 -24.53 23.76
CA ALA A 426 -1.16 -23.54 24.28
C ALA A 426 -1.72 -23.02 25.60
N VAL A 427 -1.10 -23.38 26.72
CA VAL A 427 -1.48 -22.90 28.06
C VAL A 427 -0.86 -21.52 28.31
N ASP A 428 0.40 -21.35 27.87
CA ASP A 428 1.13 -20.09 27.97
C ASP A 428 1.48 -19.50 26.60
N LEU A 429 1.79 -18.20 26.57
CA LEU A 429 2.21 -17.49 25.35
C LEU A 429 3.52 -18.05 24.75
N GLN A 430 4.36 -18.70 25.55
CA GLN A 430 5.58 -19.35 25.07
C GLN A 430 5.27 -20.61 24.24
N ASP A 431 4.19 -21.31 24.58
CA ASP A 431 3.74 -22.54 23.90
C ASP A 431 2.98 -22.25 22.61
N PHE A 432 2.45 -21.03 22.45
CA PHE A 432 1.69 -20.61 21.27
C PHE A 432 2.46 -20.84 19.97
N LEU A 433 3.71 -20.37 19.89
CA LEU A 433 4.48 -20.44 18.66
C LEU A 433 4.83 -21.88 18.25
N PRO A 434 5.39 -22.74 19.14
CA PRO A 434 5.63 -24.15 18.81
C PRO A 434 4.36 -24.92 18.43
N ALA A 435 3.24 -24.66 19.12
CA ALA A 435 1.98 -25.38 18.89
C ALA A 435 1.30 -24.98 17.57
N CYS A 436 1.26 -23.68 17.25
CA CYS A 436 0.57 -23.19 16.05
C CYS A 436 1.43 -23.24 14.78
N LYS A 437 2.76 -23.11 14.88
CA LYS A 437 3.63 -23.00 13.70
C LYS A 437 3.48 -24.15 12.71
N GLN A 438 3.43 -25.39 13.23
CA GLN A 438 3.30 -26.58 12.37
C GLN A 438 2.00 -26.55 11.57
N VAL A 439 0.90 -26.16 12.20
CA VAL A 439 -0.43 -26.09 11.56
C VAL A 439 -0.48 -24.91 10.57
N LEU A 440 0.04 -23.74 10.96
CA LEU A 440 0.10 -22.55 10.11
C LEU A 440 0.96 -22.77 8.86
N ASP A 441 2.10 -23.45 8.99
CA ASP A 441 2.97 -23.78 7.86
C ASP A 441 2.24 -24.64 6.83
N HIS A 442 1.28 -25.49 7.24
CA HIS A 442 0.41 -26.27 6.34
C HIS A 442 -0.78 -25.47 5.80
N LEU A 443 -1.39 -24.61 6.63
CA LEU A 443 -2.55 -23.80 6.29
C LEU A 443 -2.23 -22.60 5.39
N GLU A 444 -0.97 -22.13 5.41
CA GLU A 444 -0.49 -20.95 4.67
C GLU A 444 -1.40 -19.74 4.93
N TYR A 445 -1.95 -19.13 3.88
CA TYR A 445 -2.82 -17.95 3.93
C TYR A 445 -4.30 -18.30 3.75
N TYR A 446 -4.65 -19.59 3.80
CA TYR A 446 -6.01 -20.04 3.50
C TYR A 446 -7.01 -19.80 4.64
N MET A 447 -6.64 -19.14 5.74
CA MET A 447 -7.54 -18.82 6.87
C MET A 447 -8.67 -17.84 6.54
N HIS A 448 -8.66 -17.22 5.36
CA HIS A 448 -9.61 -16.21 4.90
C HIS A 448 -11.10 -16.60 4.97
N THR A 449 -11.44 -17.89 5.07
CA THR A 449 -12.83 -18.34 5.21
C THR A 449 -13.39 -18.20 6.61
N ASP A 450 -12.53 -18.14 7.63
CA ASP A 450 -12.92 -18.08 9.03
C ASP A 450 -12.48 -16.76 9.68
N ASN A 451 -13.37 -15.77 9.61
CA ASN A 451 -13.13 -14.46 10.20
C ASN A 451 -12.99 -14.52 11.73
N ALA A 452 -13.66 -15.46 12.40
CA ALA A 452 -13.61 -15.59 13.84
C ALA A 452 -12.23 -16.06 14.29
N LEU A 453 -11.67 -17.07 13.63
CA LEU A 453 -10.29 -17.51 13.89
C LEU A 453 -9.29 -16.38 13.63
N LEU A 454 -9.41 -15.65 12.51
CA LEU A 454 -8.54 -14.52 12.22
C LEU A 454 -8.57 -13.46 13.33
N THR A 455 -9.75 -13.10 13.81
CA THR A 455 -9.90 -12.18 14.95
C THR A 455 -9.23 -12.72 16.21
N CYS A 456 -9.43 -14.00 16.54
CA CYS A 456 -8.81 -14.63 17.72
C CYS A 456 -7.28 -14.63 17.62
N MET A 457 -6.72 -14.94 16.44
CA MET A 457 -5.27 -14.92 16.21
C MET A 457 -4.67 -13.51 16.40
N TRP A 458 -5.33 -12.46 15.91
CA TRP A 458 -4.90 -11.09 16.16
C TRP A 458 -4.98 -10.71 17.65
N GLN A 459 -5.99 -11.19 18.37
CA GLN A 459 -6.10 -10.97 19.82
C GLN A 459 -4.99 -11.66 20.61
N VAL A 460 -4.64 -12.91 20.27
CA VAL A 460 -3.52 -13.62 20.91
C VAL A 460 -2.18 -12.93 20.64
N ILE A 461 -1.97 -12.43 19.41
CA ILE A 461 -0.77 -11.63 19.10
C ILE A 461 -0.75 -10.32 19.90
N ALA A 462 -1.91 -9.68 20.11
CA ALA A 462 -2.00 -8.49 20.94
C ALA A 462 -1.55 -8.73 22.39
N LEU A 463 -1.84 -9.91 22.94
CA LEU A 463 -1.38 -10.32 24.28
C LEU A 463 0.14 -10.56 24.35
N SER A 464 0.78 -10.82 23.20
CA SER A 464 2.21 -11.13 23.10
C SER A 464 3.11 -9.89 22.93
N LEU A 465 2.55 -8.69 22.98
CA LEU A 465 3.30 -7.44 22.81
C LEU A 465 4.17 -7.16 24.05
N LYS A 466 5.48 -7.00 23.84
CA LYS A 466 6.45 -6.68 24.90
C LYS A 466 6.79 -5.19 24.87
N GLU A 467 6.96 -4.58 26.04
CA GLU A 467 7.52 -3.24 26.17
C GLU A 467 9.04 -3.28 25.94
N ILE A 468 9.56 -2.30 25.20
CA ILE A 468 10.98 -2.15 24.92
C ILE A 468 11.67 -1.77 26.25
N PRO A 469 12.69 -2.52 26.73
CA PRO A 469 13.45 -2.14 27.90
C PRO A 469 14.21 -0.84 27.61
N GLU A 470 14.07 0.16 28.47
CA GLU A 470 14.84 1.41 28.42
C GLU A 470 16.33 1.12 28.69
N GLY A 471 17.12 0.72 27.67
CA GLY A 471 18.58 0.57 27.83
C GLY A 471 19.38 -0.34 26.89
N SER A 472 18.81 -1.02 25.88
CA SER A 472 19.63 -1.90 25.01
C SER A 472 20.30 -1.14 23.85
N ASN A 473 21.57 -0.78 24.02
CA ASN A 473 22.46 -0.20 23.00
C ASN A 473 22.77 -1.19 21.86
N THR A 474 21.87 -1.34 20.89
CA THR A 474 22.20 -1.86 19.56
C THR A 474 22.17 -0.72 18.54
N ALA A 475 22.97 -0.79 17.48
CA ALA A 475 23.03 0.28 16.47
C ALA A 475 21.66 0.57 15.79
N MET A 476 20.72 -0.39 15.81
CA MET A 476 19.33 -0.17 15.41
C MET A 476 18.51 0.62 16.44
N ALA A 477 18.87 0.55 17.72
CA ALA A 477 18.30 1.36 18.80
C ALA A 477 18.82 2.79 18.78
N ALA A 478 20.00 3.10 18.27
CA ALA A 478 20.45 4.50 18.11
C ALA A 478 19.59 5.28 17.09
N ALA A 479 19.06 4.59 16.07
CA ALA A 479 18.08 5.16 15.14
C ALA A 479 16.65 5.23 15.73
N SER A 480 16.33 4.42 16.76
CA SER A 480 15.03 4.45 17.45
C SER A 480 15.03 5.22 18.78
N ALA A 481 16.20 5.54 19.33
CA ALA A 481 16.36 6.29 20.59
C ALA A 481 15.93 7.76 20.42
N ASN A 482 15.96 8.26 19.18
CA ASN A 482 15.45 9.58 18.81
C ASN A 482 14.00 9.53 18.32
N SER A 483 13.31 8.38 18.32
CA SER A 483 11.91 8.28 17.90
C SER A 483 10.97 8.13 19.09
N ALA A 484 10.74 9.22 19.82
CA ALA A 484 9.70 9.31 20.83
C ALA A 484 8.33 9.61 20.18
N ALA A 485 7.79 8.62 19.45
CA ALA A 485 6.37 8.56 19.07
C ALA A 485 5.71 7.35 19.78
N PRO A 486 4.39 7.34 20.03
CA PRO A 486 3.76 6.82 21.26
C PRO A 486 3.63 5.28 21.40
N SER A 487 4.48 4.48 20.75
CA SER A 487 4.42 3.02 20.83
C SER A 487 5.78 2.37 21.07
N ASN A 488 6.13 2.22 22.35
CA ASN A 488 7.36 1.56 22.84
C ASN A 488 7.23 0.03 22.89
N ARG A 489 6.48 -0.60 21.98
CA ARG A 489 6.30 -2.06 21.99
C ARG A 489 6.86 -2.70 20.73
N THR A 490 7.59 -3.79 20.93
CA THR A 490 8.14 -4.60 19.85
C THR A 490 7.58 -6.01 19.93
N LEU A 491 7.40 -6.61 18.76
CA LEU A 491 7.02 -8.00 18.63
C LEU A 491 8.25 -8.85 18.26
N ASP A 492 8.34 -10.07 18.78
CA ASP A 492 9.36 -11.05 18.39
C ASP A 492 9.28 -11.30 16.87
N ASP A 493 10.43 -11.31 16.19
CA ASP A 493 10.56 -11.55 14.75
C ASP A 493 9.84 -12.83 14.29
N LYS A 494 9.77 -13.85 15.15
CA LYS A 494 9.04 -15.09 14.84
C LYS A 494 7.52 -14.89 14.78
N LEU A 495 6.96 -14.01 15.62
CA LEU A 495 5.53 -13.65 15.60
C LEU A 495 5.24 -12.65 14.47
N VAL A 496 6.18 -11.74 14.18
CA VAL A 496 6.13 -10.88 12.99
C VAL A 496 6.03 -11.74 11.71
N ALA A 497 6.77 -12.84 11.65
CA ALA A 497 6.67 -13.82 10.56
C ALA A 497 5.27 -14.40 10.40
N ILE A 498 4.53 -14.63 11.48
CA ILE A 498 3.14 -15.09 11.39
C ILE A 498 2.24 -14.05 10.73
N ILE A 499 2.42 -12.78 11.08
CA ILE A 499 1.62 -11.67 10.55
C ILE A 499 1.74 -11.58 9.03
N TYR A 500 2.96 -11.46 8.50
CA TYR A 500 3.15 -11.26 7.06
C TYR A 500 3.07 -12.55 6.24
N LYS A 501 3.26 -13.75 6.82
CA LYS A 501 3.14 -15.03 6.10
C LYS A 501 1.70 -15.55 6.04
N HIS A 502 0.90 -15.34 7.10
CA HIS A 502 -0.40 -15.98 7.26
C HIS A 502 -1.56 -14.98 7.42
N LEU A 503 -1.46 -14.01 8.33
CA LEU A 503 -2.61 -13.16 8.71
C LEU A 503 -2.95 -12.09 7.67
N LEU A 504 -2.00 -11.23 7.30
CA LEU A 504 -2.24 -10.18 6.29
C LEU A 504 -2.56 -10.78 4.90
N PRO A 505 -1.86 -11.82 4.43
CA PRO A 505 -2.27 -12.55 3.23
C PRO A 505 -3.68 -13.14 3.29
N ALA A 506 -4.12 -13.66 4.45
CA ALA A 506 -5.48 -14.16 4.59
C ALA A 506 -6.51 -13.01 4.48
N ILE A 507 -6.22 -11.83 5.05
CA ILE A 507 -7.05 -10.62 4.90
C ILE A 507 -7.16 -10.20 3.43
N SER A 508 -6.09 -10.31 2.65
CA SER A 508 -6.10 -10.00 1.21
C SER A 508 -7.13 -10.80 0.41
N ILE A 509 -7.37 -12.06 0.79
CA ILE A 509 -8.29 -12.95 0.07
C ILE A 509 -9.71 -12.94 0.68
N ALA A 510 -9.82 -12.53 1.95
CA ALA A 510 -11.09 -12.49 2.66
C ALA A 510 -12.10 -11.51 2.01
N LYS A 511 -13.38 -11.71 2.31
CA LYS A 511 -14.41 -10.73 1.94
C LYS A 511 -14.18 -9.43 2.73
N PRO A 512 -14.42 -8.25 2.13
CA PRO A 512 -14.27 -6.97 2.82
C PRO A 512 -15.02 -6.95 4.15
N ASN A 513 -14.27 -6.78 5.25
CA ASN A 513 -14.81 -6.70 6.60
C ASN A 513 -14.08 -5.59 7.38
N PRO A 514 -14.74 -4.43 7.63
CA PRO A 514 -14.13 -3.31 8.35
C PRO A 514 -13.65 -3.68 9.76
N PHE A 515 -14.36 -4.59 10.44
CA PHE A 515 -14.03 -5.02 11.79
C PHE A 515 -12.66 -5.72 11.84
N LEU A 516 -12.37 -6.58 10.86
CA LEU A 516 -11.11 -7.31 10.80
C LEU A 516 -9.92 -6.37 10.57
N SER A 517 -10.07 -5.35 9.71
CA SER A 517 -9.06 -4.32 9.51
C SER A 517 -8.82 -3.49 10.78
N SER A 518 -9.88 -3.15 11.51
CA SER A 518 -9.76 -2.45 12.80
C SER A 518 -9.02 -3.27 13.86
N VAL A 519 -9.32 -4.57 13.96
CA VAL A 519 -8.64 -5.49 14.88
C VAL A 519 -7.15 -5.62 14.53
N ALA A 520 -6.82 -5.78 13.24
CA ALA A 520 -5.43 -5.81 12.79
C ALA A 520 -4.69 -4.50 13.12
N TRP A 521 -5.35 -3.35 12.89
CA TRP A 521 -4.77 -2.05 13.22
C TRP A 521 -4.50 -1.85 14.70
N ASN A 522 -5.39 -2.33 15.59
CA ASN A 522 -5.21 -2.21 17.03
C ASN A 522 -3.93 -2.89 17.55
N VAL A 523 -3.44 -3.90 16.83
CA VAL A 523 -2.15 -4.53 17.07
C VAL A 523 -1.03 -3.76 16.38
N LEU A 524 -1.17 -3.51 15.08
CA LEU A 524 -0.12 -2.87 14.28
C LEU A 524 0.26 -1.48 14.82
N LYS A 525 -0.71 -0.65 15.24
CA LYS A 525 -0.46 0.70 15.77
C LYS A 525 0.45 0.73 17.00
N GLN A 526 0.52 -0.37 17.75
CA GLN A 526 1.38 -0.52 18.92
C GLN A 526 2.83 -0.87 18.56
N LEU A 527 3.12 -1.22 17.30
CA LEU A 527 4.48 -1.49 16.82
C LEU A 527 5.17 -0.20 16.37
N THR A 528 6.50 -0.21 16.40
CA THR A 528 7.31 0.88 15.83
C THR A 528 7.07 1.02 14.32
N VAL A 529 7.24 2.23 13.78
CA VAL A 529 7.05 2.51 12.34
C VAL A 529 7.92 1.59 11.49
N PHE A 530 9.16 1.35 11.92
CA PHE A 530 10.11 0.49 11.23
C PHE A 530 9.59 -0.96 11.12
N GLN A 531 9.14 -1.56 12.24
CA GLN A 531 8.58 -2.91 12.22
C GLN A 531 7.30 -2.98 11.37
N ARG A 532 6.41 -1.98 11.43
CA ARG A 532 5.20 -1.93 10.58
C ARG A 532 5.54 -1.92 9.09
N TYR A 533 6.46 -1.06 8.68
CA TYR A 533 6.82 -0.91 7.27
C TYR A 533 7.59 -2.13 6.75
N MET A 534 8.39 -2.78 7.62
CA MET A 534 8.99 -4.09 7.32
C MET A 534 7.91 -5.17 7.10
N ILE A 535 6.88 -5.24 7.95
CA ILE A 535 5.73 -6.14 7.76
C ILE A 535 5.04 -5.88 6.42
N TYR A 536 4.79 -4.62 6.06
CA TYR A 536 4.15 -4.27 4.78
C TYR A 536 5.02 -4.64 3.57
N SER A 537 6.33 -4.43 3.66
CA SER A 537 7.28 -4.85 2.63
C SER A 537 7.30 -6.35 2.45
N CYS A 538 7.36 -7.12 3.55
CA CYS A 538 7.26 -8.57 3.48
C CYS A 538 5.90 -9.01 2.92
N TRP A 539 4.79 -8.40 3.34
CA TRP A 539 3.44 -8.69 2.81
C TRP A 539 3.36 -8.49 1.30
N GLU A 540 3.97 -7.42 0.78
CA GLU A 540 4.02 -7.12 -0.64
C GLU A 540 4.66 -8.26 -1.46
N THR A 541 5.80 -8.79 -1.00
CA THR A 541 6.50 -9.88 -1.72
C THR A 541 5.68 -11.18 -1.84
N ARG A 542 4.69 -11.37 -0.95
CA ARG A 542 3.83 -12.56 -0.91
C ARG A 542 2.76 -12.57 -2.00
N TYR A 543 2.45 -11.43 -2.62
CA TYR A 543 1.49 -11.38 -3.73
C TYR A 543 1.92 -12.18 -4.96
N SER A 544 3.15 -12.69 -5.02
CA SER A 544 3.61 -13.64 -6.04
C SER A 544 2.94 -15.03 -5.98
N GLN A 545 2.33 -15.39 -4.85
CA GLN A 545 1.76 -16.73 -4.61
C GLN A 545 0.39 -16.92 -5.26
N PHE A 546 0.03 -18.17 -5.59
CA PHE A 546 -1.17 -18.54 -6.38
C PHE A 546 -2.44 -17.71 -6.11
N MET A 547 -3.14 -17.84 -4.97
CA MET A 547 -4.38 -17.06 -4.78
C MET A 547 -4.15 -15.56 -4.58
N LEU A 548 -3.01 -15.19 -3.98
CA LEU A 548 -2.68 -13.79 -3.69
C LEU A 548 -2.42 -13.00 -4.97
N LYS A 549 -1.74 -13.59 -5.95
CA LYS A 549 -1.49 -12.99 -7.26
C LYS A 549 -2.78 -12.71 -8.00
N TYR A 550 -3.73 -13.62 -7.94
CA TYR A 550 -5.06 -13.40 -8.50
C TYR A 550 -5.81 -12.29 -7.76
N SER A 551 -5.78 -12.26 -6.42
CA SER A 551 -6.38 -11.18 -5.63
C SER A 551 -5.76 -9.81 -5.94
N TRP A 552 -4.45 -9.77 -6.16
CA TRP A 552 -3.71 -8.56 -6.53
C TRP A 552 -4.17 -8.01 -7.88
N GLU A 553 -4.22 -8.85 -8.92
CA GLU A 553 -4.67 -8.42 -10.25
C GLU A 553 -6.17 -8.06 -10.27
N GLU A 554 -7.02 -8.80 -9.55
CA GLU A 554 -8.45 -8.47 -9.40
C GLU A 554 -8.64 -7.11 -8.71
N ALA A 555 -7.90 -6.84 -7.62
CA ALA A 555 -7.93 -5.55 -6.95
C ALA A 555 -7.45 -4.41 -7.87
N LYS A 556 -6.40 -4.62 -8.68
CA LYS A 556 -5.95 -3.63 -9.67
C LYS A 556 -7.00 -3.34 -10.74
N PHE A 557 -7.66 -4.39 -11.24
CA PHE A 557 -8.70 -4.25 -12.25
C PHE A 557 -9.91 -3.48 -11.73
N GLU A 558 -10.43 -3.86 -10.55
CA GLU A 558 -11.56 -3.15 -9.94
C GLU A 558 -11.20 -1.71 -9.53
N ALA A 559 -9.98 -1.48 -9.03
CA ALA A 559 -9.48 -0.12 -8.76
C ALA A 559 -9.49 0.75 -10.02
N LYS A 560 -8.96 0.27 -11.15
CA LYS A 560 -9.00 1.00 -12.44
C LYS A 560 -10.44 1.36 -12.85
N LYS A 561 -11.38 0.43 -12.67
CA LYS A 561 -12.79 0.64 -13.02
C LYS A 561 -13.47 1.68 -12.14
N ILE A 562 -13.13 1.72 -10.86
CA ILE A 562 -13.63 2.72 -9.91
C ILE A 562 -13.03 4.09 -10.23
N LEU A 563 -11.71 4.17 -10.40
CA LEU A 563 -10.98 5.42 -10.67
C LEU A 563 -11.44 6.10 -11.97
N LYS A 564 -11.76 5.33 -13.02
CA LYS A 564 -12.36 5.85 -14.28
C LYS A 564 -13.74 6.52 -14.10
N ARG A 565 -14.44 6.27 -12.99
CA ARG A 565 -15.76 6.84 -12.68
C ARG A 565 -15.68 7.99 -11.69
N VAL A 566 -14.48 8.33 -11.21
CA VAL A 566 -14.25 9.47 -10.34
C VAL A 566 -14.32 10.72 -11.21
N VAL A 567 -15.06 11.72 -10.76
CA VAL A 567 -15.23 12.99 -11.47
C VAL A 567 -14.69 14.11 -10.59
N SER A 568 -14.12 15.15 -11.21
CA SER A 568 -13.70 16.35 -10.49
C SER A 568 -14.90 17.06 -9.87
N SER A 569 -14.81 17.34 -8.57
CA SER A 569 -15.85 17.98 -7.75
C SER A 569 -16.05 19.47 -8.05
N ASP A 570 -15.20 20.09 -8.87
CA ASP A 570 -15.19 21.54 -9.07
C ASP A 570 -16.32 22.05 -9.99
N LYS A 571 -17.09 21.15 -10.61
CA LYS A 571 -18.25 21.51 -11.46
C LYS A 571 -19.61 21.22 -10.84
N THR A 572 -19.65 20.70 -9.63
CA THR A 572 -20.88 20.20 -9.00
C THR A 572 -21.39 21.19 -7.95
N SER A 573 -22.60 21.70 -8.20
CA SER A 573 -23.34 22.56 -7.28
C SER A 573 -23.60 21.86 -5.94
N GLU A 574 -23.92 22.60 -4.87
CA GLU A 574 -24.19 21.98 -3.56
C GLU A 574 -25.33 20.94 -3.57
N ARG A 575 -26.22 20.98 -4.57
CA ARG A 575 -27.27 19.95 -4.80
C ARG A 575 -26.71 18.62 -5.31
N ASP A 576 -25.59 18.65 -6.02
CA ASP A 576 -24.96 17.46 -6.62
C ASP A 576 -24.12 16.66 -5.61
N ARG A 577 -23.85 17.22 -4.40
CA ARG A 577 -23.28 16.46 -3.27
C ARG A 577 -24.23 15.37 -2.74
N GLU A 578 -25.52 15.50 -3.05
CA GLU A 578 -26.56 14.51 -2.76
C GLU A 578 -26.73 13.48 -3.89
N ASP A 579 -26.07 13.69 -5.04
CA ASP A 579 -26.20 12.81 -6.21
C ASP A 579 -25.49 11.46 -5.96
N PRO A 580 -26.22 10.33 -5.93
CA PRO A 580 -25.66 9.03 -5.56
C PRO A 580 -24.48 8.61 -6.43
N ASN A 581 -24.39 9.08 -7.67
CA ASN A 581 -23.37 8.69 -8.64
C ASN A 581 -21.98 9.30 -8.37
N VAL A 582 -21.91 10.50 -7.77
CA VAL A 582 -20.64 11.14 -7.40
C VAL A 582 -20.07 10.51 -6.12
N TYR A 583 -20.94 10.06 -5.22
CA TYR A 583 -20.53 9.48 -3.94
C TYR A 583 -20.35 7.95 -3.97
N ARG A 584 -20.95 7.22 -4.94
CA ARG A 584 -20.85 5.75 -5.07
C ARG A 584 -19.41 5.19 -5.13
N PRO A 585 -18.44 5.83 -5.80
CA PRO A 585 -17.06 5.33 -5.87
C PRO A 585 -16.37 5.27 -4.50
N HIS A 586 -16.74 6.16 -3.57
CA HIS A 586 -16.11 6.32 -2.26
C HIS A 586 -16.19 5.08 -1.36
N PRO A 587 -17.40 4.56 -1.02
CA PRO A 587 -17.51 3.37 -0.17
C PRO A 587 -16.95 2.12 -0.84
N VAL A 588 -17.09 1.99 -2.16
CA VAL A 588 -16.56 0.82 -2.90
C VAL A 588 -15.03 0.83 -2.90
N PHE A 589 -14.41 1.99 -3.11
CA PHE A 589 -12.97 2.16 -2.98
C PHE A 589 -12.49 1.82 -1.57
N CYS A 590 -13.15 2.34 -0.54
CA CYS A 590 -12.81 2.07 0.86
C CYS A 590 -12.93 0.57 1.20
N GLN A 591 -14.00 -0.11 0.74
CA GLN A 591 -14.17 -1.55 0.94
C GLN A 591 -13.06 -2.37 0.27
N LEU A 592 -12.64 -1.98 -0.94
CA LEU A 592 -11.55 -2.67 -1.64
C LEU A 592 -10.21 -2.45 -0.92
N CYS A 593 -9.96 -1.24 -0.42
CA CYS A 593 -8.77 -0.89 0.36
C CYS A 593 -8.68 -1.60 1.71
N GLN A 594 -9.78 -2.09 2.29
CA GLN A 594 -9.74 -2.87 3.52
C GLN A 594 -9.05 -4.23 3.36
N THR A 595 -9.12 -4.83 2.16
CA THR A 595 -8.52 -6.14 1.89
C THR A 595 -7.16 -5.99 1.21
N ASN A 596 -7.06 -5.13 0.19
CA ASN A 596 -5.87 -5.02 -0.66
C ASN A 596 -5.44 -3.56 -0.89
N PRO A 597 -4.96 -2.84 0.15
CA PRO A 597 -4.57 -1.43 0.03
C PRO A 597 -3.39 -1.20 -0.93
N ILE A 598 -2.35 -2.03 -0.88
CA ILE A 598 -1.11 -1.85 -1.69
C ILE A 598 -1.39 -1.80 -3.21
N PRO A 599 -2.04 -2.82 -3.85
CA PRO A 599 -2.24 -2.79 -5.30
C PRO A 599 -3.12 -1.63 -5.77
N ILE A 600 -4.09 -1.20 -4.96
CA ILE A 600 -5.03 -0.13 -5.29
C ILE A 600 -4.30 1.22 -5.31
N VAL A 601 -3.48 1.47 -4.29
CA VAL A 601 -2.67 2.69 -4.20
C VAL A 601 -1.65 2.74 -5.34
N GLU A 602 -1.05 1.61 -5.74
CA GLU A 602 -0.18 1.58 -6.91
C GLU A 602 -0.87 2.00 -8.22
N VAL A 603 -2.12 1.56 -8.42
CA VAL A 603 -2.89 1.97 -9.60
C VAL A 603 -3.21 3.46 -9.55
N MET A 604 -3.64 3.96 -8.38
CA MET A 604 -3.94 5.37 -8.16
C MET A 604 -2.70 6.26 -8.42
N LEU A 605 -1.53 5.88 -7.91
CA LEU A 605 -0.29 6.63 -8.13
C LEU A 605 0.16 6.59 -9.59
N LYS A 606 0.08 5.43 -10.26
CA LYS A 606 0.39 5.33 -11.70
C LYS A 606 -0.50 6.26 -12.54
N ASP A 607 -1.74 6.46 -12.14
CA ASP A 607 -2.67 7.33 -12.85
C ASP A 607 -2.38 8.82 -12.59
N ILE A 608 -1.90 9.19 -11.40
CA ILE A 608 -1.45 10.56 -11.05
C ILE A 608 -0.13 10.91 -11.74
N GLU A 609 0.78 9.93 -11.88
CA GLU A 609 2.07 10.11 -12.54
C GLU A 609 1.91 10.41 -14.05
N ILE A 610 0.77 10.08 -14.65
CA ILE A 610 0.44 10.46 -16.02
C ILE A 610 0.16 11.96 -16.05
N GLY A 611 1.03 12.73 -16.72
CA GLY A 611 1.08 14.20 -16.64
C GLY A 611 -0.21 14.96 -16.98
N PHE A 612 -1.17 14.32 -17.68
CA PHE A 612 -2.46 14.95 -18.06
C PHE A 612 -3.53 14.92 -16.95
N ASN A 613 -3.33 14.18 -15.86
CA ASN A 613 -4.34 13.94 -14.82
C ASN A 613 -4.22 14.85 -13.58
N VAL A 614 -3.63 16.04 -13.69
CA VAL A 614 -3.43 16.97 -12.55
C VAL A 614 -4.76 17.29 -11.83
N ASN A 615 -5.85 17.40 -12.58
CA ASN A 615 -7.19 17.69 -12.05
C ASN A 615 -7.79 16.55 -11.22
N MET A 616 -7.22 15.33 -11.29
CA MET A 616 -7.68 14.15 -10.55
C MET A 616 -7.04 14.01 -9.18
N ILE A 617 -5.99 14.78 -8.88
CA ILE A 617 -5.25 14.70 -7.60
C ILE A 617 -6.20 14.98 -6.42
N GLN A 618 -6.96 16.08 -6.46
CA GLN A 618 -7.88 16.45 -5.38
C GLN A 618 -9.01 15.41 -5.20
N PRO A 619 -9.72 14.99 -6.27
CA PRO A 619 -10.70 13.91 -6.18
C PRO A 619 -10.14 12.61 -5.58
N TYR A 620 -8.92 12.21 -5.95
CA TYR A 620 -8.29 11.00 -5.41
C TYR A 620 -7.94 11.13 -3.92
N VAL A 621 -7.47 12.30 -3.49
CA VAL A 621 -7.27 12.58 -2.06
C VAL A 621 -8.61 12.50 -1.32
N ASP A 622 -9.69 13.01 -1.90
CA ASP A 622 -11.02 12.98 -1.26
C ASP A 622 -11.61 11.57 -1.15
N LEU A 623 -11.30 10.64 -2.07
CA LEU A 623 -11.64 9.21 -1.93
C LEU A 623 -11.01 8.58 -0.69
N THR A 624 -9.81 8.99 -0.31
CA THR A 624 -9.12 8.41 0.86
C THR A 624 -9.73 8.87 2.19
N SER A 625 -10.63 9.86 2.20
CA SER A 625 -11.09 10.52 3.42
C SER A 625 -11.88 9.66 4.43
N ARG A 626 -12.47 8.55 4.00
CA ARG A 626 -13.17 7.58 4.88
C ARG A 626 -12.48 6.23 4.94
N CYS A 627 -11.23 6.15 4.48
CA CYS A 627 -10.42 4.96 4.64
C CYS A 627 -10.05 4.75 6.11
N SER A 628 -9.81 3.50 6.49
CA SER A 628 -9.35 3.13 7.82
C SER A 628 -7.94 3.64 8.10
N GLU A 629 -7.60 3.85 9.36
CA GLU A 629 -6.25 4.28 9.79
C GLU A 629 -5.14 3.32 9.33
N MET A 630 -5.40 2.01 9.31
CA MET A 630 -4.47 1.03 8.72
C MET A 630 -4.18 1.32 7.25
N MET A 631 -5.19 1.76 6.49
CA MET A 631 -5.01 2.07 5.08
C MET A 631 -4.18 3.34 4.92
N THR A 632 -4.41 4.37 5.74
CA THR A 632 -3.64 5.61 5.65
C THR A 632 -2.16 5.38 5.99
N ASP A 633 -1.84 4.50 6.95
CA ASP A 633 -0.46 4.06 7.26
C ASP A 633 0.16 3.25 6.11
N VAL A 634 -0.59 2.33 5.48
CA VAL A 634 -0.11 1.60 4.29
C VAL A 634 0.11 2.53 3.09
N VAL A 635 -0.74 3.54 2.89
CA VAL A 635 -0.51 4.59 1.87
C VAL A 635 0.79 5.34 2.20
N GLY A 636 1.01 5.70 3.46
CA GLY A 636 2.28 6.28 3.94
C GLY A 636 3.49 5.42 3.55
N TYR A 637 3.42 4.10 3.77
CA TYR A 637 4.46 3.15 3.34
C TYR A 637 4.67 3.15 1.83
N VAL A 638 3.61 3.03 1.02
CA VAL A 638 3.73 3.00 -0.45
C VAL A 638 4.30 4.31 -0.99
N LEU A 639 3.90 5.46 -0.41
CA LEU A 639 4.45 6.77 -0.75
C LEU A 639 5.94 6.84 -0.40
N SER A 640 6.35 6.50 0.83
CA SER A 640 7.76 6.49 1.26
C SER A 640 8.62 5.55 0.40
N ARG A 641 8.12 4.34 0.10
CA ARG A 641 8.78 3.36 -0.76
C ARG A 641 8.97 3.87 -2.19
N ASN A 642 7.99 4.54 -2.77
CA ASN A 642 8.12 5.13 -4.10
C ASN A 642 9.06 6.36 -4.08
N CYS A 643 9.07 7.12 -2.98
CA CYS A 643 10.07 8.16 -2.74
C CYS A 643 11.49 7.61 -2.53
N GLU A 644 11.69 6.34 -2.16
CA GLU A 644 13.03 5.74 -2.04
C GLU A 644 13.62 5.35 -3.40
N ARG A 645 12.79 5.07 -4.41
CA ARG A 645 13.25 4.61 -5.73
C ARG A 645 14.10 5.68 -6.42
N PRO A 646 15.33 5.35 -6.89
CA PRO A 646 16.18 6.30 -7.58
C PRO A 646 15.61 6.67 -8.95
N ALA A 647 16.07 7.79 -9.52
CA ALA A 647 15.72 8.16 -10.88
C ALA A 647 16.17 7.07 -11.87
N THR A 648 15.26 6.63 -12.74
CA THR A 648 15.54 5.68 -13.83
C THR A 648 15.51 6.40 -15.17
N GLU A 649 16.09 5.81 -16.22
CA GLU A 649 16.09 6.39 -17.58
C GLU A 649 14.67 6.73 -18.09
N THR A 650 13.67 5.96 -17.66
CA THR A 650 12.25 6.17 -17.99
C THR A 650 11.52 7.14 -17.06
N LYS A 651 12.04 7.38 -15.85
CA LYS A 651 11.49 8.29 -14.84
C LYS A 651 12.59 9.21 -14.35
N VAL A 652 13.08 10.05 -15.25
CA VAL A 652 14.05 11.08 -14.92
C VAL A 652 13.36 12.16 -14.09
N PHE A 653 14.04 12.69 -13.08
CA PHE A 653 13.50 13.77 -12.22
C PHE A 653 13.52 15.12 -12.93
N PHE A 654 14.41 15.21 -13.91
CA PHE A 654 14.60 16.35 -14.77
C PHE A 654 14.34 15.95 -16.23
N SER A 655 13.52 16.72 -16.95
CA SER A 655 13.36 16.55 -18.41
C SER A 655 14.46 17.34 -19.12
N PRO A 656 15.43 16.69 -19.78
CA PRO A 656 16.52 17.40 -20.45
C PRO A 656 16.05 18.26 -21.63
N ALA A 657 14.95 17.85 -22.30
CA ALA A 657 14.41 18.55 -23.48
C ALA A 657 13.76 19.90 -23.13
N ASP A 658 13.07 19.98 -21.99
CA ASP A 658 12.32 21.19 -21.58
C ASP A 658 13.07 22.03 -20.53
N GLY A 659 14.13 21.46 -19.94
CA GLY A 659 14.85 22.04 -18.82
C GLY A 659 13.98 22.20 -17.56
N LEU A 660 12.92 21.41 -17.40
CA LEU A 660 11.93 21.52 -16.32
C LEU A 660 11.94 20.27 -15.43
N ILE A 661 11.49 20.44 -14.18
CA ILE A 661 11.18 19.31 -13.29
C ILE A 661 10.11 18.47 -13.97
N SER A 662 10.31 17.15 -13.98
CA SER A 662 9.40 16.23 -14.64
C SER A 662 7.98 16.35 -14.07
N PRO A 663 6.94 16.49 -14.92
CA PRO A 663 5.56 16.71 -14.45
C PRO A 663 5.05 15.63 -13.49
N TRP A 664 5.46 14.38 -13.68
CA TRP A 664 5.08 13.27 -12.79
C TRP A 664 5.56 13.49 -11.35
N LEU A 665 6.76 14.04 -11.15
CA LEU A 665 7.34 14.28 -9.82
C LEU A 665 6.60 15.42 -9.12
N SER A 666 6.27 16.49 -9.87
CA SER A 666 5.46 17.59 -9.35
C SER A 666 4.06 17.11 -8.94
N ASN A 667 3.40 16.31 -9.77
CA ASN A 667 2.07 15.75 -9.47
C ASN A 667 2.12 14.81 -8.26
N PHE A 668 3.16 13.99 -8.17
CA PHE A 668 3.37 13.08 -7.05
C PHE A 668 3.62 13.84 -5.74
N ALA A 669 4.46 14.88 -5.76
CA ALA A 669 4.69 15.77 -4.63
C ALA A 669 3.41 16.50 -4.19
N ASP A 670 2.61 16.99 -5.14
CA ASP A 670 1.32 17.65 -4.87
C ASP A 670 0.31 16.68 -4.22
N PHE A 671 0.26 15.42 -4.69
CA PHE A 671 -0.55 14.38 -4.07
C PHE A 671 -0.11 14.08 -2.63
N ILE A 672 1.21 13.93 -2.38
CA ILE A 672 1.76 13.70 -1.03
C ILE A 672 1.36 14.83 -0.07
N GLY A 673 1.58 16.08 -0.48
CA GLY A 673 1.23 17.25 0.34
C GLY A 673 -0.26 17.29 0.70
N ARG A 674 -1.14 17.08 -0.29
CA ARG A 674 -2.60 17.06 -0.06
C ARG A 674 -3.07 15.84 0.74
N PHE A 675 -2.44 14.68 0.56
CA PHE A 675 -2.76 13.45 1.30
C PHE A 675 -2.50 13.63 2.81
N TYR A 676 -1.30 14.07 3.19
CA TYR A 676 -0.99 14.29 4.61
C TYR A 676 -1.74 15.49 5.21
N LYS A 677 -2.11 16.49 4.40
CA LYS A 677 -3.06 17.53 4.82
C LYS A 677 -4.45 16.96 5.14
N ARG A 678 -4.91 15.96 4.38
CA ARG A 678 -6.21 15.30 4.66
C ARG A 678 -6.11 14.39 5.90
N HIS A 679 -4.98 13.72 6.08
CA HIS A 679 -4.72 12.71 7.12
C HIS A 679 -3.55 13.10 8.06
N PRO A 680 -3.76 14.08 8.96
CA PRO A 680 -2.70 14.56 9.87
C PRO A 680 -2.23 13.54 10.90
N HIS A 681 -2.99 12.47 11.15
CA HIS A 681 -2.66 11.41 12.09
C HIS A 681 -1.75 10.33 11.49
N THR A 682 -1.60 10.32 10.16
CA THR A 682 -0.70 9.38 9.48
C THR A 682 0.74 9.71 9.84
N ASN A 683 1.56 8.70 10.07
CA ASN A 683 2.94 8.87 10.48
C ASN A 683 3.80 9.44 9.32
N LEU A 684 4.48 10.57 9.57
CA LEU A 684 5.38 11.23 8.60
C LEU A 684 6.85 10.82 8.71
N VAL A 685 7.23 10.07 9.75
CA VAL A 685 8.63 9.79 10.10
C VAL A 685 9.37 9.15 8.94
N ALA A 686 8.81 8.06 8.38
CA ALA A 686 9.44 7.36 7.27
C ALA A 686 9.57 8.23 6.01
N MET A 687 8.59 9.11 5.75
CA MET A 687 8.65 10.04 4.61
C MET A 687 9.79 11.04 4.79
N LEU A 688 9.86 11.73 5.93
CA LEU A 688 10.88 12.74 6.19
C LEU A 688 12.29 12.15 6.24
N LEU A 689 12.47 10.95 6.81
CA LEU A 689 13.76 10.26 6.81
C LEU A 689 14.22 9.86 5.40
N VAL A 690 13.31 9.34 4.56
CA VAL A 690 13.63 9.02 3.15
C VAL A 690 14.02 10.29 2.39
N LEU A 691 13.29 11.39 2.59
CA LEU A 691 13.61 12.68 1.95
C LEU A 691 14.98 13.19 2.39
N ALA A 692 15.26 13.23 3.69
CA ALA A 692 16.54 13.67 4.22
C ALA A 692 17.70 12.83 3.65
N LYS A 693 17.57 11.49 3.69
CA LYS A 693 18.58 10.56 3.15
C LYS A 693 18.83 10.75 1.66
N ARG A 694 17.78 10.96 0.86
CA ARG A 694 17.92 11.15 -0.59
C ARG A 694 18.53 12.51 -0.94
N MET A 695 18.16 13.55 -0.21
CA MET A 695 18.76 14.86 -0.38
C MET A 695 20.28 14.83 -0.07
N THR A 696 20.72 14.00 0.89
CA THR A 696 22.15 13.86 1.21
C THR A 696 22.96 13.03 0.21
N HIS A 697 22.32 12.12 -0.55
CA HIS A 697 23.02 11.12 -1.39
C HIS A 697 23.76 11.72 -2.62
N ASP A 698 23.37 12.90 -3.08
CA ASP A 698 24.02 13.58 -4.22
C ASP A 698 25.26 14.39 -3.83
N VAL A 699 25.52 14.58 -2.53
CA VAL A 699 26.71 15.29 -2.05
C VAL A 699 27.84 14.27 -1.93
N PRO A 700 28.92 14.34 -2.74
CA PRO A 700 30.04 13.42 -2.58
C PRO A 700 30.65 13.60 -1.18
N GLU A 701 30.80 12.50 -0.44
CA GLU A 701 31.60 12.49 0.80
C GLU A 701 33.00 12.98 0.44
N SER A 702 33.54 13.92 1.22
CA SER A 702 34.74 14.72 0.92
C SER A 702 36.06 13.93 0.83
N THR A 703 36.00 12.61 0.65
CA THR A 703 37.13 11.70 0.66
C THR A 703 37.09 10.80 -0.57
N GLY A 704 37.72 11.26 -1.65
CA GLY A 704 38.19 10.37 -2.70
C GLY A 704 37.99 10.88 -4.12
N ARG A 705 39.08 10.86 -4.90
CA ARG A 705 39.06 10.91 -6.36
C ARG A 705 38.37 9.66 -6.91
N HIS A 706 37.04 9.54 -6.85
CA HIS A 706 36.33 8.47 -7.53
C HIS A 706 34.97 8.88 -8.11
N SER A 707 34.94 8.80 -9.44
CA SER A 707 33.79 8.65 -10.33
C SER A 707 32.86 9.86 -10.46
N ALA A 708 33.07 10.61 -11.55
CA ALA A 708 32.09 11.45 -12.21
C ALA A 708 30.83 10.64 -12.58
N LYS A 709 29.98 10.34 -11.59
CA LYS A 709 28.63 9.86 -11.84
C LYS A 709 27.82 11.06 -12.30
N LYS A 710 27.38 11.01 -13.57
CA LYS A 710 26.37 11.91 -14.15
C LYS A 710 25.31 12.25 -13.11
N PHE A 711 25.07 13.54 -12.87
CA PHE A 711 24.06 14.02 -11.91
C PHE A 711 22.72 13.32 -12.16
N LYS A 712 22.25 12.55 -11.17
CA LYS A 712 21.02 11.74 -11.27
C LYS A 712 19.76 12.54 -10.91
N GLY A 713 19.93 13.76 -10.38
CA GLY A 713 18.83 14.63 -9.99
C GLY A 713 18.14 14.22 -8.72
N GLU A 714 18.76 13.43 -7.83
CA GLU A 714 18.13 12.94 -6.60
C GLU A 714 17.77 14.09 -5.66
N SER A 715 18.59 15.15 -5.63
CA SER A 715 18.33 16.40 -4.89
C SER A 715 17.01 17.08 -5.25
N LEU A 716 16.46 16.87 -6.46
CA LEU A 716 15.15 17.39 -6.87
C LEU A 716 13.98 16.79 -6.08
N ILE A 717 14.20 15.72 -5.31
CA ILE A 717 13.18 15.17 -4.41
C ILE A 717 12.73 16.20 -3.35
N ARG A 718 13.51 17.26 -3.12
CA ARG A 718 13.14 18.40 -2.24
C ARG A 718 11.80 19.05 -2.59
N VAL A 719 11.32 18.91 -3.83
CA VAL A 719 9.98 19.36 -4.25
C VAL A 719 8.87 18.72 -3.39
N VAL A 720 9.07 17.49 -2.89
CA VAL A 720 8.15 16.85 -1.96
C VAL A 720 8.10 17.60 -0.63
N LEU A 721 9.25 18.06 -0.12
CA LEU A 721 9.33 18.86 1.10
C LEU A 721 8.63 20.21 0.92
N GLU A 722 8.85 20.88 -0.22
CA GLU A 722 8.15 22.13 -0.58
C GLU A 722 6.63 21.96 -0.58
N LYS A 723 6.12 20.87 -1.21
CA LYS A 723 4.68 20.59 -1.25
C LYS A 723 4.09 20.17 0.10
N LEU A 724 4.88 19.51 0.97
CA LEU A 724 4.48 19.26 2.35
C LEU A 724 4.33 20.58 3.12
N MET A 725 5.29 21.49 2.99
CA MET A 725 5.25 22.82 3.62
C MET A 725 4.09 23.68 3.09
N GLU A 726 3.82 23.65 1.79
CA GLU A 726 2.71 24.37 1.15
C GLU A 726 1.35 23.84 1.63
N HIS A 727 1.12 22.53 1.54
CA HIS A 727 -0.21 21.95 1.80
C HIS A 727 -0.48 21.67 3.28
N MET A 728 0.46 21.04 4.00
CA MET A 728 0.31 20.74 5.43
C MET A 728 0.64 21.94 6.31
N GLY A 729 1.76 22.60 6.01
CA GLY A 729 2.21 23.79 6.73
C GLY A 729 1.36 25.02 6.46
N GLY A 730 0.63 25.00 5.33
CA GLY A 730 -0.29 26.05 4.94
C GLY A 730 0.40 27.31 4.44
N LEU A 731 1.71 27.22 4.14
CA LEU A 731 2.48 28.28 3.51
C LEU A 731 1.97 28.55 2.11
N ILE A 732 1.87 29.82 1.75
CA ILE A 732 1.44 30.22 0.41
C ILE A 732 2.69 30.69 -0.34
N VAL A 733 3.13 29.87 -1.31
CA VAL A 733 4.26 30.20 -2.17
C VAL A 733 3.73 30.99 -3.36
N VAL A 734 4.19 32.24 -3.51
CA VAL A 734 3.85 33.09 -4.66
C VAL A 734 5.07 33.18 -5.57
N LYS A 735 4.95 32.70 -6.80
CA LYS A 735 6.05 32.69 -7.77
C LYS A 735 6.38 34.09 -8.32
N ASP A 736 5.37 34.91 -8.55
CA ASP A 736 5.51 36.26 -9.09
C ASP A 736 4.76 37.24 -8.19
N PHE A 737 5.49 38.07 -7.45
CA PHE A 737 4.90 39.11 -6.62
C PHE A 737 4.57 40.36 -7.45
N THR A 738 3.39 40.94 -7.22
CA THR A 738 3.11 42.31 -7.65
C THR A 738 3.79 43.32 -6.74
N MET A 739 4.00 44.55 -7.22
CA MET A 739 4.67 45.58 -6.44
C MET A 739 3.98 45.85 -5.09
N GLU A 740 2.64 45.81 -5.06
CA GLU A 740 1.86 45.94 -3.82
C GLU A 740 2.08 44.74 -2.87
N GLN A 741 2.22 43.53 -3.41
CA GLN A 741 2.48 42.35 -2.58
C GLN A 741 3.90 42.37 -2.00
N ILE A 742 4.90 42.85 -2.77
CA ILE A 742 6.28 43.01 -2.29
C ILE A 742 6.33 43.99 -1.12
N THR A 743 5.64 45.14 -1.21
CA THR A 743 5.59 46.09 -0.08
C THR A 743 4.88 45.51 1.14
N CYS A 744 3.87 44.66 0.93
CA CYS A 744 3.22 43.93 2.03
C CYS A 744 4.12 42.88 2.70
N LEU A 745 5.22 42.44 2.09
CA LEU A 745 6.21 41.58 2.75
C LEU A 745 6.87 42.28 3.95
N ALA A 746 6.89 43.61 3.96
CA ALA A 746 7.33 44.39 5.10
C ALA A 746 6.36 44.37 6.28
N GLY A 747 5.12 43.89 6.10
CA GLY A 747 4.16 43.77 7.17
C GLY A 747 4.39 42.51 8.01
N GLY A 748 3.63 42.42 9.09
CA GLY A 748 3.55 41.22 9.91
C GLY A 748 2.90 40.02 9.18
N PRO A 749 2.96 38.82 9.80
CA PRO A 749 2.49 37.58 9.18
C PRO A 749 1.00 37.63 8.80
N ARG A 750 0.16 38.39 9.52
CA ARG A 750 -1.27 38.50 9.19
C ARG A 750 -1.49 39.31 7.92
N LEU A 751 -0.78 40.44 7.74
CA LEU A 751 -0.86 41.21 6.50
C LEU A 751 -0.41 40.39 5.29
N ARG A 752 0.72 39.67 5.42
CA ARG A 752 1.26 38.82 4.35
C ARG A 752 0.25 37.76 3.92
N LEU A 753 -0.43 37.13 4.87
CA LEU A 753 -1.43 36.11 4.57
C LEU A 753 -2.63 36.69 3.83
N GLU A 754 -3.12 37.87 4.22
CA GLU A 754 -4.28 38.53 3.58
C GLU A 754 -3.94 39.17 2.22
N SER A 755 -2.71 39.70 2.04
CA SER A 755 -2.27 40.29 0.76
C SER A 755 -2.11 39.23 -0.33
N VAL A 756 -1.75 38.00 0.06
CA VAL A 756 -1.54 36.87 -0.84
C VAL A 756 -2.84 36.07 -1.09
N SER A 757 -3.75 35.97 -0.12
CA SER A 757 -4.93 35.09 -0.18
C SER A 757 -6.15 35.67 -0.95
N ILE A 758 -5.94 36.49 -1.99
CA ILE A 758 -7.04 37.13 -2.72
C ILE A 758 -7.92 36.07 -3.40
N GLY A 759 -9.11 35.80 -2.84
CA GLY A 759 -10.16 34.98 -3.46
C GLY A 759 -10.28 33.52 -2.98
N SER A 760 -9.33 33.00 -2.21
CA SER A 760 -9.44 31.67 -1.57
C SER A 760 -9.09 31.79 -0.10
N ARG A 761 -10.11 31.92 0.76
CA ARG A 761 -9.91 31.93 2.22
C ARG A 761 -9.77 30.48 2.70
N PRO A 762 -8.58 30.03 3.10
CA PRO A 762 -8.40 28.67 3.60
C PRO A 762 -9.04 28.50 4.98
N ASP A 763 -9.51 27.28 5.29
CA ASP A 763 -9.97 26.91 6.65
C ASP A 763 -8.78 26.89 7.64
N PRO A 764 -8.72 27.81 8.62
CA PRO A 764 -7.54 27.99 9.47
C PRO A 764 -7.39 26.89 10.52
N GLN A 765 -8.49 26.29 11.01
CA GLN A 765 -8.42 25.33 12.12
C GLN A 765 -7.82 23.98 11.71
N ARG A 766 -8.12 23.53 10.49
CA ARG A 766 -7.60 22.25 9.97
C ARG A 766 -6.12 22.36 9.60
N LYS A 767 -5.69 23.53 9.13
CA LYS A 767 -4.29 23.84 8.83
C LYS A 767 -3.41 23.83 10.09
N GLU A 768 -3.91 24.32 11.22
CA GLU A 768 -3.09 24.39 12.44
C GLU A 768 -2.70 23.01 12.98
N LYS A 769 -3.64 22.05 12.94
CA LYS A 769 -3.36 20.66 13.35
C LYS A 769 -2.34 19.98 12.43
N THR A 770 -2.47 20.16 11.11
CA THR A 770 -1.53 19.58 10.13
C THR A 770 -0.16 20.25 10.21
N LYS A 771 -0.12 21.57 10.42
CA LYS A 771 1.10 22.35 10.61
C LYS A 771 1.85 21.90 11.84
N LYS A 772 1.14 21.74 12.96
CA LYS A 772 1.71 21.24 14.21
C LYS A 772 2.23 19.81 14.06
N ALA A 773 1.49 18.92 13.40
CA ALA A 773 1.95 17.55 13.16
C ALA A 773 3.24 17.48 12.33
N LEU A 774 3.37 18.31 11.29
CA LEU A 774 4.61 18.42 10.51
C LEU A 774 5.76 19.00 11.35
N LEU A 775 5.49 20.03 12.15
CA LEU A 775 6.49 20.61 13.05
C LEU A 775 6.97 19.58 14.08
N ASP A 776 6.05 18.98 14.84
CA ASP A 776 6.36 18.04 15.93
C ASP A 776 7.22 16.87 15.39
N THR A 777 6.88 16.32 14.22
CA THR A 777 7.67 15.24 13.59
C THR A 777 9.07 15.68 13.11
N LEU A 778 9.23 16.91 12.60
CA LEU A 778 10.56 17.46 12.25
C LEU A 778 11.44 17.70 13.49
N VAL A 779 10.83 18.13 14.59
CA VAL A 779 11.50 18.38 15.87
C VAL A 779 11.91 17.06 16.53
N GLU A 780 11.00 16.08 16.61
CA GLU A 780 11.26 14.76 17.19
C GLU A 780 12.44 14.07 16.52
N LEU A 781 12.54 14.16 15.20
CA LEU A 781 13.62 13.53 14.43
C LEU A 781 14.92 14.35 14.38
N GLY A 782 14.93 15.56 14.92
CA GLY A 782 16.09 16.47 14.82
C GLY A 782 16.47 16.83 13.38
N LEU A 783 15.51 16.82 12.45
CA LEU A 783 15.79 16.97 11.02
C LEU A 783 15.97 18.43 10.57
N ALA A 784 15.51 19.43 11.34
CA ALA A 784 15.58 20.82 10.91
C ALA A 784 17.03 21.31 10.65
N PRO A 785 18.01 21.09 11.57
CA PRO A 785 19.41 21.38 11.28
C PRO A 785 19.99 20.57 10.12
N ALA A 786 19.66 19.28 10.05
CA ALA A 786 20.18 18.38 9.02
C ALA A 786 19.71 18.78 7.62
N LEU A 787 18.46 19.23 7.48
CA LEU A 787 17.91 19.72 6.22
C LEU A 787 18.55 21.05 5.80
N TRP A 788 18.80 21.99 6.72
CA TRP A 788 19.52 23.23 6.41
C TRP A 788 20.94 22.97 5.95
N ASP A 789 21.67 22.12 6.67
CA ASP A 789 23.02 21.69 6.32
C ASP A 789 23.06 21.01 4.94
N CYS A 790 22.11 20.10 4.68
CA CYS A 790 21.99 19.43 3.39
C CYS A 790 21.70 20.41 2.24
N LEU A 791 20.77 21.35 2.41
CA LEU A 791 20.45 22.35 1.38
C LEU A 791 21.65 23.24 1.10
N SER A 792 22.38 23.67 2.14
CA SER A 792 23.60 24.48 1.99
C SER A 792 24.70 23.75 1.23
N ARG A 793 25.01 22.51 1.62
CA ARG A 793 26.03 21.70 0.92
C ARG A 793 25.68 21.45 -0.53
N GLN A 794 24.40 21.20 -0.83
CA GLN A 794 23.93 21.07 -2.22
C GLN A 794 24.17 22.36 -3.01
N ARG A 795 23.85 23.53 -2.44
CA ARG A 795 24.10 24.82 -3.09
C ARG A 795 25.60 25.02 -3.37
N LEU A 796 26.46 24.79 -2.38
CA LEU A 796 27.92 24.87 -2.55
C LEU A 796 28.43 23.87 -3.61
N TYR A 797 27.89 22.66 -3.64
CA TYR A 797 28.25 21.65 -4.63
C TYR A 797 27.87 22.09 -6.06
N PHE A 798 26.68 22.66 -6.26
CA PHE A 798 26.27 23.19 -7.57
C PHE A 798 27.15 24.34 -8.05
N MET A 799 27.70 25.13 -7.14
CA MET A 799 28.65 26.21 -7.45
C MET A 799 30.10 25.73 -7.65
N SER A 800 30.40 24.45 -7.39
CA SER A 800 31.76 23.93 -7.47
C SER A 800 32.24 23.76 -8.92
N GLU A 801 33.54 23.97 -9.14
CA GLU A 801 34.18 23.82 -10.45
C GLU A 801 33.94 22.42 -11.03
N GLY A 802 34.04 21.37 -10.20
CA GLY A 802 33.81 19.99 -10.62
C GLY A 802 32.40 19.70 -11.14
N PHE A 803 31.37 20.42 -10.68
CA PHE A 803 30.02 20.30 -11.23
C PHE A 803 29.91 21.03 -12.58
N SER A 804 30.49 22.23 -12.67
CA SER A 804 30.48 23.06 -13.88
C SER A 804 31.22 22.39 -15.05
N GLU A 805 32.33 21.71 -14.79
CA GLU A 805 33.12 20.99 -15.82
C GLU A 805 32.38 19.76 -16.37
N VAL A 806 31.71 19.00 -15.50
CA VAL A 806 30.98 17.77 -15.90
C VAL A 806 29.71 18.09 -16.69
N HIS A 807 29.17 19.28 -16.49
CA HIS A 807 27.95 19.76 -17.12
C HIS A 807 28.23 20.96 -18.03
N SER A 808 29.29 20.99 -18.82
CA SER A 808 29.59 22.14 -19.70
C SER A 808 28.84 22.15 -21.05
N ASP A 809 27.99 21.17 -21.34
CA ASP A 809 27.25 21.06 -22.61
C ASP A 809 26.19 22.18 -22.80
N GLU A 810 25.79 22.47 -24.04
CA GLU A 810 24.73 23.44 -24.36
C GLU A 810 23.44 23.14 -23.57
N GLY A 811 22.93 24.14 -22.83
CA GLY A 811 21.71 24.04 -22.00
C GLY A 811 21.95 23.74 -20.52
N SER A 812 23.19 23.43 -20.13
CA SER A 812 23.59 23.18 -18.73
C SER A 812 23.40 24.36 -17.77
N LEU A 813 23.71 25.59 -18.21
CA LEU A 813 23.56 26.80 -17.41
C LEU A 813 22.11 27.03 -16.97
N LYS A 814 21.14 26.71 -17.85
CA LYS A 814 19.71 26.78 -17.52
C LYS A 814 19.32 25.79 -16.42
N ILE A 815 19.95 24.61 -16.39
CA ILE A 815 19.74 23.60 -15.34
C ILE A 815 20.33 24.11 -14.03
N LEU A 816 21.56 24.61 -14.07
CA LEU A 816 22.27 25.12 -12.91
C LEU A 816 21.48 26.25 -12.22
N CYS A 817 21.00 27.25 -12.97
CA CYS A 817 20.18 28.34 -12.44
C CYS A 817 18.94 27.80 -11.71
N LYS A 818 18.22 26.83 -12.30
CA LYS A 818 17.02 26.25 -11.68
C LYS A 818 17.32 25.44 -10.42
N LEU A 819 18.46 24.75 -10.38
CA LEU A 819 18.90 24.00 -9.21
C LEU A 819 19.23 24.95 -8.05
N LEU A 820 20.00 26.00 -8.32
CA LEU A 820 20.37 27.03 -7.35
C LEU A 820 19.16 27.79 -6.82
N ASP A 821 18.30 28.28 -7.72
CA ASP A 821 17.11 29.06 -7.38
C ASP A 821 16.16 28.24 -6.50
N GLY A 822 15.84 27.01 -6.92
CA GLY A 822 14.92 26.22 -6.12
C GLY A 822 15.53 25.77 -4.80
N ASN A 823 16.86 25.54 -4.71
CA ASN A 823 17.49 25.19 -3.42
C ASN A 823 17.31 26.34 -2.43
N MET A 824 17.58 27.57 -2.88
CA MET A 824 17.39 28.77 -2.07
C MET A 824 15.91 28.99 -1.71
N GLU A 825 14.99 28.77 -2.65
CA GLU A 825 13.54 28.86 -2.41
C GLU A 825 13.08 27.84 -1.36
N CYS A 826 13.57 26.59 -1.43
CA CYS A 826 13.29 25.54 -0.45
C CYS A 826 13.85 25.92 0.94
N PHE A 827 15.08 26.43 0.99
CA PHE A 827 15.73 26.88 2.23
C PHE A 827 14.93 28.02 2.90
N LEU A 828 14.58 29.06 2.15
CA LEU A 828 13.80 30.19 2.65
C LEU A 828 12.40 29.76 3.08
N SER A 829 11.76 28.85 2.33
CA SER A 829 10.45 28.29 2.68
C SER A 829 10.51 27.49 3.99
N LEU A 830 11.59 26.75 4.23
CA LEU A 830 11.80 26.02 5.48
C LEU A 830 12.03 26.97 6.66
N VAL A 831 12.81 28.03 6.48
CA VAL A 831 12.99 29.09 7.50
C VAL A 831 11.65 29.75 7.82
N ASP A 832 10.88 30.15 6.81
CA ASP A 832 9.58 30.79 6.99
C ASP A 832 8.58 29.83 7.67
N PHE A 833 8.53 28.56 7.25
CA PHE A 833 7.70 27.52 7.86
C PHE A 833 7.98 27.40 9.37
N LEU A 834 9.24 27.17 9.74
CA LEU A 834 9.65 26.94 11.12
C LEU A 834 9.38 28.19 11.98
N SER A 835 9.62 29.38 11.44
CA SER A 835 9.36 30.65 12.12
C SER A 835 7.87 30.88 12.39
N GLN A 836 6.99 30.48 11.45
CA GLN A 836 5.54 30.64 11.61
C GLN A 836 4.91 29.51 12.43
N ALA A 837 5.49 28.30 12.42
CA ALA A 837 4.95 27.13 13.09
C ALA A 837 5.34 27.07 14.58
N SER A 838 6.49 27.64 14.95
CA SER A 838 7.01 27.58 16.31
C SER A 838 7.03 28.97 16.97
N ALA A 839 6.85 29.00 18.30
CA ALA A 839 7.14 30.20 19.07
C ALA A 839 8.64 30.46 19.06
N ARG A 840 9.06 31.73 19.16
CA ARG A 840 10.47 32.15 19.11
C ARG A 840 11.39 31.33 20.03
N GLU A 841 10.99 31.07 21.26
CA GLU A 841 11.78 30.28 22.23
C GLU A 841 12.01 28.84 21.77
N LYS A 842 11.01 28.24 21.11
CA LYS A 842 11.15 26.89 20.53
C LYS A 842 12.02 26.94 19.29
N TYR A 843 11.84 27.94 18.43
CA TYR A 843 12.66 28.13 17.23
C TYR A 843 14.16 28.21 17.54
N VAL A 844 14.54 28.99 18.56
CA VAL A 844 15.95 29.11 18.99
C VAL A 844 16.54 27.77 19.43
N LYS A 845 15.74 26.90 20.06
CA LYS A 845 16.19 25.55 20.46
C LYS A 845 16.33 24.58 19.28
N LEU A 846 15.67 24.84 18.15
CA LEU A 846 15.79 24.04 16.93
C LEU A 846 17.04 24.40 16.13
N MET A 847 17.56 25.62 16.30
CA MET A 847 18.75 26.07 15.60
C MET A 847 20.02 25.51 16.24
N PRO A 848 21.03 25.14 15.43
CA PRO A 848 22.39 24.97 15.90
C PRO A 848 22.89 26.24 16.61
N SER A 849 24.01 26.11 17.33
CA SER A 849 24.70 27.29 17.85
C SER A 849 25.05 28.26 16.72
N VAL A 850 25.07 29.56 17.01
CA VAL A 850 25.36 30.60 16.00
C VAL A 850 26.69 30.33 15.29
N GLN A 851 27.72 29.89 16.03
CA GLN A 851 29.02 29.53 15.43
C GLN A 851 28.93 28.36 14.45
N GLN A 852 28.17 27.31 14.78
CA GLN A 852 27.95 26.18 13.86
C GLN A 852 27.14 26.58 12.64
N LEU A 853 26.17 27.49 12.79
CA LEU A 853 25.34 27.97 11.68
C LEU A 853 26.19 28.67 10.61
N PHE A 854 27.08 29.58 11.03
CA PHE A 854 28.00 30.30 10.13
C PHE A 854 29.17 29.42 9.63
N GLY A 855 29.44 28.28 10.27
CA GLY A 855 30.41 27.30 9.77
C GLY A 855 29.86 26.43 8.63
N VAL A 856 28.53 26.35 8.47
CA VAL A 856 27.86 25.47 7.50
C VAL A 856 27.14 26.27 6.39
N LEU A 857 26.61 27.45 6.71
CA LEU A 857 25.83 28.29 5.80
C LEU A 857 26.64 29.50 5.32
N GLU A 858 26.39 29.94 4.08
CA GLU A 858 26.85 31.25 3.61
C GLU A 858 26.31 32.37 4.53
N PRO A 859 27.06 33.47 4.77
CA PRO A 859 26.67 34.49 5.75
C PRO A 859 25.25 35.05 5.55
N ASN A 860 24.84 35.31 4.31
CA ASN A 860 23.50 35.79 3.98
C ASN A 860 22.39 34.79 4.36
N ALA A 861 22.58 33.50 4.06
CA ALA A 861 21.66 32.42 4.45
C ALA A 861 21.65 32.19 5.97
N ALA A 862 22.82 32.25 6.61
CA ALA A 862 22.97 32.16 8.07
C ALA A 862 22.19 33.27 8.78
N TYR A 863 22.33 34.53 8.34
CA TYR A 863 21.56 35.64 8.89
C TYR A 863 20.06 35.49 8.62
N ALA A 864 19.66 35.00 7.43
CA ALA A 864 18.25 34.76 7.12
C ALA A 864 17.62 33.73 8.07
N ALA A 865 18.32 32.64 8.39
CA ALA A 865 17.88 31.64 9.36
C ALA A 865 17.94 32.16 10.82
N LEU A 866 18.93 32.99 11.15
CA LEU A 866 19.11 33.49 12.51
C LEU A 866 18.04 34.51 12.91
N ARG A 867 17.69 35.46 12.01
CA ARG A 867 16.83 36.62 12.27
C ARG A 867 15.52 36.29 13.00
N PRO A 868 14.72 35.26 12.62
CA PRO A 868 13.48 34.93 13.33
C PRO A 868 13.67 34.51 14.80
N GLY A 869 14.86 34.02 15.17
CA GLY A 869 15.19 33.67 16.55
C GLY A 869 15.69 34.86 17.39
N LEU A 870 16.14 35.94 16.76
CA LEU A 870 16.74 37.09 17.43
C LEU A 870 15.70 37.89 18.24
N PRO A 871 16.12 38.55 19.33
CA PRO A 871 15.26 39.47 20.06
C PRO A 871 14.98 40.72 19.25
N LEU A 872 13.79 41.29 19.47
CA LEU A 872 13.41 42.60 18.95
C LEU A 872 14.54 43.60 19.22
N PHE A 873 14.93 44.35 18.18
CA PHE A 873 16.17 45.12 18.17
C PHE A 873 16.25 46.24 19.25
N ALA A 874 15.11 46.76 19.70
CA ALA A 874 15.04 47.91 20.62
C ALA A 874 14.20 47.64 21.88
N ARG A 875 14.46 46.53 22.58
CA ARG A 875 13.68 46.10 23.77
C ARG A 875 14.01 46.87 25.07
N GLY A 876 14.99 47.77 25.02
CA GLY A 876 15.52 48.53 26.17
C GLY A 876 14.49 49.44 26.85
N LYS A 877 14.67 49.69 28.15
CA LYS A 877 13.90 50.74 28.86
C LYS A 877 14.43 52.11 28.44
N LYS A 878 13.52 53.03 28.12
CA LYS A 878 13.85 54.46 27.98
C LYS A 878 14.41 54.95 29.32
N LYS A 879 15.68 55.33 29.35
CA LYS A 879 16.26 56.04 30.50
C LYS A 879 16.27 57.52 30.13
N THR A 880 15.55 58.33 30.89
CA THR A 880 15.57 59.78 30.74
C THR A 880 16.71 60.30 31.59
N GLU A 881 17.77 60.83 30.96
CA GLU A 881 18.83 61.52 31.68
C GLU A 881 18.36 62.92 32.09
N GLU A 882 18.92 63.45 33.19
CA GLU A 882 18.71 64.83 33.65
C GLU A 882 19.21 65.80 32.58
N GLY A 883 18.31 66.24 31.69
CA GLY A 883 18.64 66.99 30.48
C GLY A 883 17.70 66.72 29.29
N GLY A 884 16.74 65.80 29.42
CA GLY A 884 15.68 65.58 28.43
C GLY A 884 16.09 64.71 27.23
N LYS A 885 17.35 64.28 27.13
CA LYS A 885 17.78 63.26 26.17
C LYS A 885 17.32 61.88 26.66
N THR A 886 16.53 61.21 25.82
CA THR A 886 16.04 59.85 26.10
C THR A 886 17.00 58.85 25.46
N THR A 887 17.81 58.15 26.24
CA THR A 887 18.72 57.10 25.78
C THR A 887 18.06 55.73 25.87
N MET A 888 18.26 54.90 24.84
CA MET A 888 17.79 53.52 24.80
C MET A 888 18.92 52.64 25.31
N VAL A 889 18.79 52.11 26.53
CA VAL A 889 19.82 51.24 27.10
C VAL A 889 19.60 49.80 26.60
N ALA A 890 20.58 49.25 25.88
CA ALA A 890 20.58 47.86 25.45
C ALA A 890 20.54 46.93 26.68
N THR A 891 19.78 45.83 26.57
CA THR A 891 19.75 44.82 27.63
C THR A 891 21.06 44.01 27.66
N ALA A 892 21.43 43.43 28.81
CA ALA A 892 22.67 42.64 28.94
C ALA A 892 22.73 41.48 27.92
N GLU A 893 21.59 40.81 27.69
CA GLU A 893 21.45 39.76 26.66
C GLU A 893 21.74 40.27 25.24
N GLU A 894 21.36 41.51 24.92
CA GLU A 894 21.63 42.12 23.61
C GLU A 894 23.10 42.50 23.45
N THR A 895 23.74 42.99 24.51
CA THR A 895 25.18 43.31 24.47
C THR A 895 26.03 42.05 24.29
N ASP A 896 25.66 40.94 24.92
CA ASP A 896 26.38 39.67 24.77
C ASP A 896 26.15 39.06 23.38
N LEU A 897 24.92 39.14 22.85
CA LEU A 897 24.61 38.73 21.48
C LEU A 897 25.37 39.58 20.46
N GLN A 898 25.44 40.91 20.65
CA GLN A 898 26.18 41.80 19.75
C GLN A 898 27.66 41.40 19.70
N LYS A 899 28.31 41.18 20.86
CA LYS A 899 29.70 40.71 20.92
C LYS A 899 29.90 39.39 20.16
N LEU A 900 29.03 38.41 20.38
CA LEU A 900 29.09 37.13 19.67
C LEU A 900 28.99 37.31 18.14
N LEU A 901 28.10 38.18 17.68
CA LEU A 901 27.93 38.45 16.25
C LEU A 901 29.13 39.20 15.66
N MET A 902 29.73 40.12 16.41
CA MET A 902 30.95 40.82 16.00
C MET A 902 32.11 39.83 15.81
N ASP A 903 32.31 38.92 16.77
CA ASP A 903 33.35 37.88 16.70
C ASP A 903 33.18 36.95 15.48
N ILE A 904 31.92 36.63 15.13
CA ILE A 904 31.61 35.80 13.97
C ILE A 904 31.82 36.59 12.68
N ALA A 905 31.30 37.82 12.60
CA ALA A 905 31.48 38.67 11.43
C ALA A 905 32.96 38.90 11.13
N PHE A 906 33.81 39.05 12.15
CA PHE A 906 35.26 39.21 11.98
C PHE A 906 35.91 38.00 11.31
N LYS A 907 35.39 36.79 11.56
CA LYS A 907 35.88 35.54 10.93
C LYS A 907 35.34 35.32 9.52
N CYS A 908 34.14 35.81 9.23
CA CYS A 908 33.47 35.60 7.95
C CYS A 908 33.88 36.61 6.86
N LEU A 909 34.34 37.81 7.25
CA LEU A 909 34.73 38.85 6.30
C LEU A 909 36.14 38.60 5.74
N PRO A 910 36.38 38.80 4.43
CA PRO A 910 37.70 38.62 3.83
C PRO A 910 38.75 39.59 4.36
N LYS A 911 38.32 40.79 4.74
CA LYS A 911 39.15 41.87 5.30
C LYS A 911 38.37 42.65 6.37
N PRO A 912 39.04 43.28 7.34
CA PRO A 912 38.39 44.13 8.33
C PRO A 912 37.79 45.37 7.64
N ILE A 913 36.47 45.52 7.67
CA ILE A 913 35.76 46.66 7.05
C ILE A 913 36.08 48.01 7.69
N GLU A 914 36.69 48.00 8.88
CA GLU A 914 37.16 49.19 9.59
C GLU A 914 38.32 49.87 8.86
N GLU A 915 39.15 49.11 8.13
CA GLU A 915 40.23 49.66 7.31
C GLU A 915 39.68 50.58 6.21
N ASP A 916 38.56 50.17 5.61
CA ASP A 916 37.83 50.88 4.56
C ASP A 916 36.96 52.01 5.09
N GLY A 917 36.83 52.18 6.42
CA GLY A 917 36.11 53.29 7.05
C GLY A 917 34.69 52.99 7.53
N LEU A 918 34.25 51.72 7.55
CA LEU A 918 32.97 51.31 8.14
C LEU A 918 33.16 50.66 9.50
N SER A 919 32.30 51.00 10.46
CA SER A 919 32.29 50.34 11.76
C SER A 919 31.72 48.92 11.67
N MET A 920 32.31 48.00 12.44
CA MET A 920 31.80 46.63 12.55
C MET A 920 30.42 46.56 13.24
N ASP A 921 30.12 47.49 14.15
CA ASP A 921 28.80 47.61 14.75
C ASP A 921 27.74 47.94 13.70
N PHE A 922 28.08 48.74 12.70
CA PHE A 922 27.17 49.06 11.60
C PHE A 922 26.84 47.81 10.76
N TYR A 923 27.86 46.99 10.47
CA TYR A 923 27.68 45.73 9.76
C TYR A 923 26.74 44.78 10.52
N VAL A 924 27.01 44.55 11.81
CA VAL A 924 26.17 43.67 12.64
C VAL A 924 24.75 44.22 12.79
N THR A 925 24.59 45.54 13.03
CA THR A 925 23.28 46.19 13.08
C THR A 925 22.51 46.00 11.77
N PHE A 926 23.14 46.20 10.62
CA PHE A 926 22.52 46.00 9.32
C PHE A 926 21.97 44.57 9.18
N TRP A 927 22.79 43.54 9.42
CA TRP A 927 22.40 42.14 9.23
C TRP A 927 21.41 41.61 10.27
N ARG A 928 21.41 42.19 11.49
CA ARG A 928 20.45 41.89 12.56
C ARG A 928 19.05 42.41 12.24
N LEU A 929 18.93 43.59 11.64
CA LEU A 929 17.64 44.22 11.34
C LEU A 929 16.86 43.44 10.26
N SER A 930 15.54 43.38 10.41
CA SER A 930 14.62 42.84 9.40
C SER A 930 13.87 43.96 8.68
N LEU A 931 13.22 43.65 7.56
CA LEU A 931 12.38 44.59 6.80
C LEU A 931 11.25 45.19 7.66
N GLN A 932 10.69 44.40 8.57
CA GLN A 932 9.62 44.82 9.48
C GLN A 932 10.08 45.85 10.51
N ASP A 933 11.39 45.90 10.81
CA ASP A 933 11.97 46.81 11.81
C ASP A 933 12.21 48.21 11.25
N ILE A 934 12.43 48.33 9.93
CA ILE A 934 12.83 49.58 9.27
C ILE A 934 11.75 50.19 8.38
N PHE A 935 10.67 49.47 8.09
CA PHE A 935 9.60 49.95 7.23
C PHE A 935 8.25 49.37 7.64
N VAL A 936 7.25 50.27 7.75
CA VAL A 936 5.86 49.90 8.05
C VAL A 936 5.00 50.18 6.82
N PRO A 937 4.39 49.15 6.18
CA PRO A 937 3.59 49.33 4.97
C PRO A 937 2.17 49.84 5.31
N THR A 938 2.04 51.12 5.67
CA THR A 938 0.76 51.73 6.09
C THR A 938 -0.34 51.61 5.05
N GLU A 939 -0.04 51.91 3.78
CA GLU A 939 -0.99 51.81 2.66
C GLU A 939 -1.49 50.37 2.45
N GLY A 940 -0.61 49.38 2.61
CA GLY A 940 -0.95 47.96 2.48
C GLY A 940 -1.97 47.52 3.55
N TYR A 941 -1.72 47.91 4.80
CA TYR A 941 -2.66 47.68 5.92
C TYR A 941 -4.00 48.37 5.68
N GLU A 942 -4.01 49.64 5.26
CA GLU A 942 -5.25 50.39 5.01
C GLU A 942 -6.10 49.76 3.89
N LYS A 943 -5.48 49.34 2.78
CA LYS A 943 -6.16 48.63 1.69
C LYS A 943 -6.78 47.31 2.16
N VAL A 944 -6.05 46.50 2.94
CA VAL A 944 -6.54 45.23 3.48
C VAL A 944 -7.68 45.45 4.48
N LEU A 945 -7.53 46.40 5.41
CA LEU A 945 -8.56 46.73 6.40
C LEU A 945 -9.83 47.25 5.73
N THR A 946 -9.70 48.07 4.68
CA THR A 946 -10.85 48.56 3.90
C THR A 946 -11.58 47.41 3.21
N ARG A 947 -10.84 46.49 2.58
CA ARG A 947 -11.40 45.28 1.94
C ARG A 947 -12.09 44.37 2.96
N MET A 948 -11.47 44.16 4.13
CA MET A 948 -12.08 43.36 5.20
C MET A 948 -13.35 44.01 5.74
N SER A 949 -13.39 45.34 5.88
CA SER A 949 -14.59 46.08 6.29
C SER A 949 -15.71 45.97 5.25
N GLN A 950 -15.41 46.09 3.96
CA GLN A 950 -16.39 45.86 2.89
C GLN A 950 -16.97 44.44 2.94
N GLY A 951 -16.12 43.42 3.14
CA GLY A 951 -16.58 42.05 3.30
C GLY A 951 -17.38 41.79 4.59
N GLN A 952 -17.16 42.57 5.65
CA GLN A 952 -18.00 42.50 6.86
C GLN A 952 -19.40 43.07 6.56
N LYS A 953 -19.49 44.18 5.83
CA LYS A 953 -20.77 44.79 5.42
C LYS A 953 -21.61 43.82 4.58
N THR A 954 -21.00 43.12 3.61
CA THR A 954 -21.73 42.14 2.78
C THR A 954 -22.25 40.94 3.58
N LEU A 955 -21.49 40.47 4.58
CA LEU A 955 -21.95 39.42 5.50
C LEU A 955 -23.05 39.92 6.44
N GLU A 956 -22.98 41.16 6.92
CA GLU A 956 -24.01 41.79 7.75
C GLU A 956 -25.32 41.99 6.97
N GLU A 957 -25.26 42.42 5.71
CA GLU A 957 -26.42 42.50 4.83
C GLU A 957 -27.03 41.11 4.56
N SER A 958 -26.19 40.10 4.36
CA SER A 958 -26.64 38.70 4.18
C SER A 958 -27.31 38.17 5.44
N LYS A 959 -26.75 38.47 6.61
CA LYS A 959 -27.35 38.14 7.91
C LYS A 959 -28.70 38.86 8.07
N ALA A 960 -28.78 40.15 7.78
CA ALA A 960 -30.01 40.93 7.87
C ALA A 960 -31.10 40.44 6.90
N LYS A 961 -30.72 40.00 5.68
CA LYS A 961 -31.66 39.36 4.74
C LYS A 961 -32.21 38.04 5.29
N LEU A 962 -31.40 37.27 6.01
CA LEU A 962 -31.84 36.03 6.67
C LEU A 962 -32.71 36.33 7.90
N ASP A 963 -32.34 37.33 8.70
CA ASP A 963 -33.14 37.80 9.85
C ASP A 963 -34.53 38.30 9.41
N ARG A 964 -34.63 38.97 8.25
CA ARG A 964 -35.91 39.45 7.68
C ARG A 964 -36.84 38.35 7.16
N LYS A 965 -36.35 37.13 6.94
CA LYS A 965 -37.13 35.98 6.43
C LYS A 965 -37.72 35.10 7.55
N HIS A 966 -37.67 35.53 8.81
CA HIS A 966 -37.83 34.63 9.97
C HIS A 966 -39.28 34.22 10.31
N ASN A 967 -39.50 32.91 10.49
CA ASN A 967 -40.52 32.31 11.36
C ASN A 967 -39.84 31.38 12.41
N VAL A 968 -40.36 31.32 13.63
CA VAL A 968 -39.62 31.26 14.92
C VAL A 968 -38.84 29.96 15.27
N ASP A 969 -39.00 28.81 14.60
CA ASP A 969 -38.59 27.53 15.24
C ASP A 969 -37.42 26.71 14.66
N THR A 970 -36.62 27.22 13.71
CA THR A 970 -35.41 26.48 13.29
C THR A 970 -34.22 27.40 12.99
N HIS A 971 -33.17 27.29 13.80
CA HIS A 971 -31.86 27.86 13.48
C HIS A 971 -31.33 27.23 12.17
N SER A 972 -31.57 27.87 11.03
CA SER A 972 -30.96 27.45 9.75
C SER A 972 -29.44 27.35 9.91
N ARG A 973 -28.86 26.23 9.43
CA ARG A 973 -27.40 26.02 9.40
C ARG A 973 -26.68 27.19 8.70
N GLU A 974 -27.34 27.79 7.71
CA GLU A 974 -26.84 28.95 6.97
C GLU A 974 -26.73 30.19 7.86
N TYR A 975 -27.74 30.49 8.69
CA TYR A 975 -27.69 31.61 9.62
C TYR A 975 -26.52 31.50 10.61
N LYS A 976 -26.40 30.33 11.23
CA LYS A 976 -25.29 30.02 12.14
C LYS A 976 -23.93 30.08 11.43
N ALA A 977 -23.85 29.69 10.15
CA ALA A 977 -22.63 29.79 9.36
C ALA A 977 -22.25 31.26 9.04
N VAL A 978 -23.21 32.08 8.60
CA VAL A 978 -23.00 33.51 8.33
C VAL A 978 -22.61 34.25 9.61
N GLN A 979 -23.27 33.99 10.74
CA GLN A 979 -22.94 34.58 12.03
C GLN A 979 -21.50 34.23 12.48
N ARG A 980 -21.09 32.97 12.36
CA ARG A 980 -19.71 32.54 12.67
C ARG A 980 -18.70 33.19 11.73
N ASN A 981 -18.99 33.27 10.44
CA ASN A 981 -18.10 33.89 9.45
C ASN A 981 -17.93 35.39 9.73
N LEU A 982 -19.00 36.08 10.10
CA LEU A 982 -18.97 37.49 10.49
C LEU A 982 -18.11 37.70 11.75
N ALA A 983 -18.32 36.90 12.79
CA ALA A 983 -17.54 36.98 14.03
C ALA A 983 -16.04 36.73 13.76
N ARG A 984 -15.70 35.71 12.96
CA ARG A 984 -14.33 35.41 12.54
C ARG A 984 -13.69 36.57 11.77
N GLN A 985 -14.43 37.21 10.87
CA GLN A 985 -13.91 38.32 10.08
C GLN A 985 -13.73 39.60 10.92
N LYS A 986 -14.55 39.82 11.96
CA LYS A 986 -14.32 40.88 12.94
C LYS A 986 -13.06 40.63 13.77
N GLU A 987 -12.91 39.42 14.32
CA GLU A 987 -11.72 39.04 15.07
C GLU A 987 -10.43 39.15 14.23
N ALA A 988 -10.46 38.71 12.97
CA ALA A 988 -9.33 38.84 12.06
C ALA A 988 -8.97 40.31 11.76
N TYR A 989 -9.98 41.17 11.60
CA TYR A 989 -9.79 42.60 11.39
C TYR A 989 -9.10 43.26 12.60
N ASP A 990 -9.59 42.99 13.82
CA ASP A 990 -9.01 43.54 15.05
C ASP A 990 -7.55 43.09 15.22
N LYS A 991 -7.28 41.82 14.90
CA LYS A 991 -5.94 41.23 14.92
C LYS A 991 -4.98 41.87 13.92
N VAL A 992 -5.42 42.19 12.70
CA VAL A 992 -4.57 42.88 11.71
C VAL A 992 -4.30 44.32 12.14
N LYS A 993 -5.29 45.00 12.72
CA LYS A 993 -5.14 46.36 13.25
C LYS A 993 -4.19 46.41 14.46
N GLU A 994 -4.29 45.45 15.36
CA GLU A 994 -3.38 45.29 16.50
C GLU A 994 -1.93 45.05 16.02
N GLU A 995 -1.74 44.22 14.99
CA GLU A 995 -0.43 43.96 14.38
C GLU A 995 0.18 45.25 13.80
N GLN A 996 -0.61 46.05 13.07
CA GLN A 996 -0.18 47.34 12.52
C GLN A 996 0.30 48.30 13.63
N LEU A 997 -0.43 48.38 14.75
CA LEU A 997 -0.07 49.25 15.87
C LEU A 997 1.23 48.79 16.54
N LYS A 998 1.38 47.48 16.80
CA LYS A 998 2.60 46.90 17.36
C LYS A 998 3.82 47.15 16.46
N GLN A 999 3.64 47.01 15.15
CA GLN A 999 4.71 47.25 14.20
C GLN A 999 5.14 48.73 14.18
N LYS A 1000 4.18 49.68 14.21
CA LYS A 1000 4.49 51.12 14.32
C LYS A 1000 5.30 51.44 15.58
N LEU A 1001 4.89 50.90 16.72
CA LEU A 1001 5.59 51.09 18.00
C LEU A 1001 7.01 50.53 17.97
N ASN A 1002 7.20 49.33 17.42
CA ASN A 1002 8.54 48.74 17.25
C ASN A 1002 9.42 49.58 16.32
N PHE A 1003 8.88 50.03 15.18
CA PHE A 1003 9.57 50.90 14.25
C PHE A 1003 10.05 52.21 14.90
N GLU A 1004 9.23 52.85 15.72
CA GLU A 1004 9.61 54.06 16.46
C GLU A 1004 10.74 53.80 17.46
N GLN A 1005 10.71 52.66 18.16
CA GLN A 1005 11.77 52.27 19.10
C GLN A 1005 13.09 51.97 18.38
N VAL A 1006 13.04 51.24 17.27
CA VAL A 1006 14.20 50.94 16.43
C VAL A 1006 14.80 52.23 15.89
N LEU A 1007 13.97 53.13 15.34
CA LEU A 1007 14.42 54.42 14.83
C LEU A 1007 15.12 55.25 15.92
N ALA A 1008 14.59 55.30 17.14
CA ALA A 1008 15.20 56.02 18.25
C ALA A 1008 16.59 55.48 18.63
N ARG A 1009 16.80 54.17 18.52
CA ARG A 1009 18.11 53.53 18.74
C ARG A 1009 19.06 53.80 17.57
N LEU A 1010 18.61 53.65 16.34
CA LEU A 1010 19.43 53.94 15.15
C LEU A 1010 19.91 55.38 15.10
N GLU A 1011 19.09 56.33 15.57
CA GLU A 1011 19.45 57.74 15.67
C GLU A 1011 20.62 58.00 16.65
N GLN A 1012 20.82 57.12 17.63
CA GLN A 1012 21.94 57.17 18.58
C GLN A 1012 23.20 56.52 17.99
N GLU A 1013 23.06 55.45 17.21
CA GLU A 1013 24.18 54.70 16.62
C GLU A 1013 24.75 55.38 15.35
N LYS A 1014 23.94 56.16 14.62
CA LYS A 1014 24.26 56.66 13.27
C LYS A 1014 25.58 57.42 13.15
N SER A 1015 26.00 58.13 14.20
CA SER A 1015 27.25 58.92 14.19
C SER A 1015 28.51 58.06 14.20
N PHE A 1016 28.39 56.78 14.57
CA PHE A 1016 29.51 55.85 14.71
C PHE A 1016 29.62 54.85 13.55
N TRP A 1017 28.71 54.90 12.57
CA TRP A 1017 28.69 53.93 11.48
C TRP A 1017 29.79 54.14 10.44
N PHE A 1018 30.10 55.40 10.11
CA PHE A 1018 31.19 55.78 9.22
C PHE A 1018 32.36 56.32 10.04
N LEU A 1019 33.42 55.53 10.16
CA LEU A 1019 34.64 55.91 10.87
C LEU A 1019 35.49 56.87 10.03
N LYS A 1020 35.53 56.65 8.71
CA LYS A 1020 36.19 57.52 7.73
C LYS A 1020 35.20 57.83 6.61
N HIS A 1021 35.06 59.10 6.28
CA HIS A 1021 34.24 59.53 5.15
C HIS A 1021 35.06 59.34 3.87
N CYS A 1022 34.91 58.21 3.18
CA CYS A 1022 35.64 57.96 1.93
C CYS A 1022 34.81 57.14 0.93
N PRO A 1023 35.17 57.17 -0.37
CA PRO A 1023 34.52 56.36 -1.39
C PRO A 1023 34.62 54.86 -1.10
N GLU A 1024 35.73 54.41 -0.50
CA GLU A 1024 36.00 53.03 -0.14
C GLU A 1024 34.95 52.51 0.85
N ALA A 1025 34.63 53.26 1.91
CA ALA A 1025 33.57 52.90 2.86
C ALA A 1025 32.23 52.66 2.16
N THR A 1026 31.89 53.49 1.18
CA THR A 1026 30.64 53.34 0.41
C THR A 1026 30.68 52.12 -0.51
N GLN A 1027 31.84 51.82 -1.11
CA GLN A 1027 32.02 50.64 -1.95
C GLN A 1027 31.94 49.35 -1.12
N THR A 1028 32.60 49.30 0.04
CA THR A 1028 32.56 48.17 0.97
C THR A 1028 31.14 47.94 1.51
N MET A 1029 30.39 49.00 1.82
CA MET A 1029 28.98 48.89 2.22
C MET A 1029 28.14 48.24 1.11
N VAL A 1030 28.37 48.63 -0.15
CA VAL A 1030 27.64 48.05 -1.29
C VAL A 1030 28.04 46.59 -1.53
N ALA A 1031 29.33 46.29 -1.51
CA ALA A 1031 29.88 44.98 -1.84
C ALA A 1031 29.60 43.92 -0.76
N GLU A 1032 29.85 44.23 0.51
CA GLU A 1032 29.81 43.25 1.62
C GLU A 1032 28.45 43.20 2.35
N MET A 1033 27.62 44.24 2.22
CA MET A 1033 26.33 44.32 2.92
C MET A 1033 25.14 44.29 1.95
N ILE A 1034 25.08 45.22 0.99
CA ILE A 1034 23.89 45.39 0.14
C ILE A 1034 23.75 44.30 -0.91
N LEU A 1035 24.82 44.02 -1.68
CA LEU A 1035 24.80 43.01 -2.75
C LEU A 1035 24.40 41.62 -2.25
N PRO A 1036 25.12 40.99 -1.29
CA PRO A 1036 24.82 39.63 -0.85
C PRO A 1036 23.42 39.52 -0.25
N ARG A 1037 22.95 40.58 0.43
CA ARG A 1037 21.60 40.62 0.99
C ARG A 1037 20.53 40.80 -0.07
N ALA A 1038 20.72 41.72 -1.03
CA ALA A 1038 19.72 42.03 -2.04
C ALA A 1038 19.41 40.82 -2.93
N LEU A 1039 20.39 39.95 -3.21
CA LEU A 1039 20.18 38.74 -4.02
C LEU A 1039 19.48 37.59 -3.27
N THR A 1040 19.33 37.70 -1.95
CA THR A 1040 18.78 36.61 -1.11
C THR A 1040 17.27 36.42 -1.34
N SER A 1041 16.50 37.51 -1.33
CA SER A 1041 15.03 37.46 -1.44
C SER A 1041 14.44 38.81 -1.86
N TYR A 1042 13.20 38.83 -2.36
CA TYR A 1042 12.48 40.08 -2.64
C TYR A 1042 12.34 40.98 -1.40
N ALA A 1043 12.14 40.39 -0.21
CA ALA A 1043 12.04 41.13 1.03
C ALA A 1043 13.39 41.77 1.43
N ASP A 1044 14.49 41.04 1.24
CA ASP A 1044 15.83 41.56 1.53
C ASP A 1044 16.27 42.63 0.51
N ALA A 1045 15.91 42.50 -0.77
CA ALA A 1045 16.12 43.58 -1.75
C ALA A 1045 15.37 44.85 -1.38
N LEU A 1046 14.10 44.72 -0.99
CA LEU A 1046 13.31 45.87 -0.51
C LEU A 1046 13.91 46.45 0.78
N PHE A 1047 14.41 45.60 1.69
CA PHE A 1047 15.13 46.06 2.88
C PHE A 1047 16.31 46.93 2.50
N CYS A 1048 17.18 46.50 1.59
CA CYS A 1048 18.32 47.29 1.15
C CYS A 1048 17.90 48.65 0.58
N CYS A 1049 16.84 48.71 -0.24
CA CYS A 1049 16.32 49.97 -0.77
C CYS A 1049 15.78 50.88 0.33
N LYS A 1050 14.96 50.36 1.25
CA LYS A 1050 14.37 51.16 2.33
C LYS A 1050 15.41 51.57 3.37
N PHE A 1051 16.42 50.74 3.62
CA PHE A 1051 17.52 51.06 4.52
C PHE A 1051 18.36 52.22 3.96
N ALA A 1052 18.69 52.21 2.67
CA ALA A 1052 19.37 53.34 2.03
C ALA A 1052 18.57 54.64 2.16
N ARG A 1053 17.24 54.60 1.95
CA ARG A 1053 16.36 55.75 2.19
C ARG A 1053 16.30 56.16 3.67
N LEU A 1054 16.38 55.20 4.57
CA LEU A 1054 16.40 55.45 6.01
C LEU A 1054 17.68 56.21 6.42
N LEU A 1055 18.84 55.85 5.87
CA LEU A 1055 20.10 56.58 6.12
C LEU A 1055 20.01 58.05 5.71
N ILE A 1056 19.37 58.33 4.57
CA ILE A 1056 19.13 59.71 4.09
C ILE A 1056 18.17 60.44 5.02
N ARG A 1057 17.08 59.78 5.43
CA ARG A 1057 16.08 60.35 6.34
C ARG A 1057 16.66 60.68 7.72
N MET A 1058 17.54 59.82 8.24
CA MET A 1058 18.24 60.03 9.51
C MET A 1058 19.42 60.98 9.40
N LYS A 1059 19.73 61.53 8.21
CA LYS A 1059 20.85 62.47 8.02
C LYS A 1059 22.17 61.87 8.50
N THR A 1060 22.45 60.64 8.08
CA THR A 1060 23.60 59.86 8.55
C THR A 1060 24.90 60.50 8.07
N PRO A 1061 25.82 60.88 8.98
CA PRO A 1061 27.11 61.44 8.59
C PRO A 1061 27.95 60.38 7.84
N GLY A 1062 28.71 60.80 6.84
CA GLY A 1062 29.55 59.93 6.01
C GLY A 1062 28.85 59.18 4.88
N PHE A 1063 27.52 59.03 4.91
CA PHE A 1063 26.76 58.42 3.81
C PHE A 1063 26.47 59.44 2.69
N LEU A 1064 27.24 59.39 1.59
CA LEU A 1064 27.07 60.32 0.46
C LEU A 1064 26.19 59.73 -0.65
N VAL A 1065 25.05 60.35 -0.95
CA VAL A 1065 24.05 59.83 -1.91
C VAL A 1065 24.63 59.65 -3.32
N LEU A 1066 25.41 60.63 -3.81
CA LEU A 1066 25.98 60.56 -5.16
C LEU A 1066 26.99 59.41 -5.33
N ASP A 1067 27.83 59.20 -4.32
CA ASP A 1067 28.85 58.13 -4.31
C ASP A 1067 28.19 56.77 -4.15
N PHE A 1068 27.16 56.69 -3.30
CA PHE A 1068 26.34 55.49 -3.13
C PHE A 1068 25.67 55.07 -4.43
N TYR A 1069 25.01 56.00 -5.13
CA TYR A 1069 24.37 55.72 -6.41
C TYR A 1069 25.36 55.37 -7.52
N ASN A 1070 26.55 55.95 -7.51
CA ASN A 1070 27.61 55.52 -8.41
C ASN A 1070 28.10 54.10 -8.09
N SER A 1071 28.20 53.73 -6.81
CA SER A 1071 28.75 52.44 -6.36
C SER A 1071 27.77 51.27 -6.62
N TRP A 1072 26.50 51.39 -6.22
CA TRP A 1072 25.53 50.29 -6.45
C TRP A 1072 25.23 50.09 -7.93
N THR A 1073 25.30 51.14 -8.76
CA THR A 1073 25.13 51.00 -10.21
C THR A 1073 26.31 50.26 -10.85
N VAL A 1074 27.54 50.43 -10.35
CA VAL A 1074 28.69 49.60 -10.77
C VAL A 1074 28.43 48.14 -10.38
N MET A 1075 28.07 47.91 -9.11
CA MET A 1075 27.77 46.57 -8.61
C MET A 1075 26.72 45.86 -9.46
N LEU A 1076 25.60 46.52 -9.78
CA LEU A 1076 24.55 45.93 -10.61
C LEU A 1076 25.08 45.55 -12.00
N THR A 1077 25.87 46.43 -12.62
CA THR A 1077 26.41 46.17 -13.96
C THR A 1077 27.44 45.05 -14.01
N MET A 1078 28.20 44.84 -12.92
CA MET A 1078 29.20 43.75 -12.85
C MET A 1078 28.56 42.39 -12.58
N ASN A 1079 27.45 42.34 -11.84
CA ASN A 1079 26.81 41.08 -11.43
C ASN A 1079 25.72 40.59 -12.40
N LEU A 1080 25.24 41.43 -13.33
CA LEU A 1080 24.10 41.09 -14.19
C LEU A 1080 24.27 39.78 -14.99
N ARG A 1081 25.51 39.42 -15.34
CA ARG A 1081 25.84 38.18 -16.06
C ARG A 1081 25.89 36.96 -15.14
N SER A 1082 26.22 37.16 -13.87
CA SER A 1082 26.36 36.11 -12.87
C SER A 1082 25.05 35.77 -12.16
N CYS A 1083 24.02 36.61 -12.29
CA CYS A 1083 22.71 36.37 -11.67
C CYS A 1083 22.00 35.15 -12.26
N THR A 1084 21.23 34.46 -11.42
CA THR A 1084 20.20 33.52 -11.86
C THR A 1084 18.95 34.24 -12.41
N GLU A 1085 17.97 33.49 -12.91
CA GLU A 1085 16.70 34.06 -13.40
C GLU A 1085 15.92 34.78 -12.29
N VAL A 1086 15.86 34.19 -11.09
CA VAL A 1086 15.17 34.79 -9.93
C VAL A 1086 15.95 36.00 -9.42
N GLU A 1087 17.27 35.89 -9.29
CA GLU A 1087 18.14 37.00 -8.89
C GLU A 1087 18.04 38.19 -9.85
N ALA A 1088 17.96 37.96 -11.16
CA ALA A 1088 17.76 39.01 -12.15
C ALA A 1088 16.43 39.76 -11.99
N GLN A 1089 15.36 39.04 -11.63
CA GLN A 1089 14.08 39.67 -11.30
C GLN A 1089 14.15 40.50 -10.01
N ILE A 1090 14.81 39.96 -8.97
CA ILE A 1090 15.03 40.67 -7.71
C ILE A 1090 15.82 41.96 -7.97
N CYS A 1091 16.89 41.88 -8.77
CA CYS A 1091 17.67 43.02 -9.23
C CYS A 1091 16.81 44.03 -10.02
N GLY A 1092 15.87 43.57 -10.84
CA GLY A 1092 14.93 44.44 -11.55
C GLY A 1092 14.02 45.23 -10.61
N HIS A 1093 13.50 44.60 -9.56
CA HIS A 1093 12.72 45.30 -8.53
C HIS A 1093 13.58 46.25 -7.69
N PHE A 1094 14.80 45.84 -7.33
CA PHE A 1094 15.78 46.68 -6.63
C PHE A 1094 16.09 47.93 -7.47
N LEU A 1095 16.37 47.76 -8.76
CA LEU A 1095 16.59 48.85 -9.71
C LEU A 1095 15.38 49.79 -9.77
N ASN A 1096 14.17 49.23 -9.85
CA ASN A 1096 12.94 50.02 -9.92
C ASN A 1096 12.77 50.92 -8.69
N GLU A 1097 12.92 50.36 -7.48
CA GLU A 1097 12.79 51.12 -6.24
C GLU A 1097 13.92 52.14 -6.04
N MET A 1098 15.16 51.79 -6.38
CA MET A 1098 16.30 52.70 -6.25
C MET A 1098 16.18 53.88 -7.23
N MET A 1099 15.77 53.64 -8.47
CA MET A 1099 15.60 54.71 -9.47
C MET A 1099 14.34 55.55 -9.25
N SER A 1100 13.26 54.97 -8.72
CA SER A 1100 12.04 55.71 -8.37
C SER A 1100 12.33 56.94 -7.49
N TYR A 1101 13.20 56.78 -6.49
CA TYR A 1101 13.59 57.86 -5.58
C TYR A 1101 14.34 58.99 -6.30
N ILE A 1102 15.37 58.67 -7.08
CA ILE A 1102 16.14 59.67 -7.85
C ILE A 1102 15.27 60.33 -8.92
N HIS A 1103 14.37 59.59 -9.55
CA HIS A 1103 13.44 60.14 -10.53
C HIS A 1103 12.51 61.18 -9.90
N GLY A 1104 12.05 60.94 -8.67
CA GLY A 1104 11.29 61.92 -7.88
C GLY A 1104 12.05 63.23 -7.67
N LEU A 1105 13.32 63.13 -7.26
CA LEU A 1105 14.22 64.29 -7.07
C LEU A 1105 14.52 65.01 -8.39
N ARG A 1106 14.67 64.26 -9.49
CA ARG A 1106 14.89 64.82 -10.83
C ARG A 1106 13.69 65.63 -11.32
N LYS A 1107 12.47 65.15 -11.11
CA LYS A 1107 11.23 65.75 -11.63
C LYS A 1107 10.89 67.09 -10.99
N SER A 1108 11.19 67.28 -9.71
CA SER A 1108 10.79 68.47 -8.94
C SER A 1108 11.98 69.05 -8.20
N GLU A 1109 12.47 70.20 -8.66
CA GLU A 1109 13.55 70.93 -7.99
C GLU A 1109 13.18 71.31 -6.55
N LYS A 1110 11.92 71.68 -6.31
CA LYS A 1110 11.41 71.96 -4.96
C LYS A 1110 11.49 70.75 -4.02
N ALA A 1111 11.26 69.54 -4.55
CA ALA A 1111 11.36 68.32 -3.75
C ALA A 1111 12.83 68.02 -3.39
N PHE A 1112 13.75 68.30 -4.32
CA PHE A 1112 15.18 68.18 -4.07
C PHE A 1112 15.67 69.17 -3.02
N GLU A 1113 15.32 70.45 -3.14
CA GLU A 1113 15.71 71.48 -2.15
C GLU A 1113 15.19 71.14 -0.75
N ALA A 1114 13.96 70.64 -0.64
CA ALA A 1114 13.36 70.24 0.63
C ALA A 1114 14.12 69.07 1.30
N GLU A 1115 14.63 68.12 0.52
CA GLU A 1115 15.30 66.93 1.04
C GLU A 1115 16.81 67.12 1.29
N MET A 1116 17.42 68.03 0.52
CA MET A 1116 18.83 68.46 0.68
C MET A 1116 19.02 69.39 1.88
N LYS A 1117 18.02 70.20 2.24
CA LYS A 1117 18.12 71.18 3.33
C LYS A 1117 18.57 70.53 4.66
N ASP A 1118 19.68 71.03 5.20
CA ASP A 1118 20.29 70.57 6.45
C ASP A 1118 20.62 69.06 6.45
N ASN A 1119 20.89 68.45 5.29
CA ASN A 1119 21.14 67.02 5.17
C ASN A 1119 22.57 66.71 4.68
N PRO A 1120 23.46 66.18 5.56
CA PRO A 1120 24.85 65.92 5.23
C PRO A 1120 25.01 64.83 4.15
N CYS A 1121 23.99 64.01 3.90
CA CYS A 1121 24.05 62.99 2.86
C CYS A 1121 24.14 63.55 1.44
N PHE A 1122 23.80 64.84 1.27
CA PHE A 1122 23.90 65.57 -0.01
C PHE A 1122 25.17 66.41 -0.11
N HIS A 1123 26.15 66.25 0.79
CA HIS A 1123 27.46 66.87 0.61
C HIS A 1123 28.15 66.32 -0.64
N ARG A 1124 28.89 67.18 -1.34
CA ARG A 1124 29.65 66.83 -2.53
C ARG A 1124 31.10 66.55 -2.16
N HIS A 1125 31.55 65.31 -2.35
CA HIS A 1125 32.95 64.88 -2.14
C HIS A 1125 33.54 65.32 -0.80
N HIS A 1126 32.73 65.29 0.26
CA HIS A 1126 33.16 65.69 1.59
C HIS A 1126 33.73 64.48 2.34
N TYR A 1127 35.04 64.29 2.22
CA TYR A 1127 35.78 63.16 2.79
C TYR A 1127 36.50 63.50 4.11
N GLY A 1128 36.21 64.67 4.69
CA GLY A 1128 36.77 65.07 5.99
C GLY A 1128 36.18 64.23 7.11
N GLY A 1129 37.04 63.55 7.87
CA GLY A 1129 36.67 62.89 9.13
C GLY A 1129 36.48 63.90 10.27
N ALA A 1130 36.09 63.41 11.44
CA ALA A 1130 35.87 64.21 12.65
C ALA A 1130 37.10 65.01 13.13
N GLU A 1131 38.30 64.76 12.58
CA GLU A 1131 39.57 65.40 12.94
C GLU A 1131 40.31 66.06 11.76
N ALA A 1132 39.68 66.25 10.59
CA ALA A 1132 40.33 66.92 9.45
C ALA A 1132 40.12 68.45 9.46
N ASP A 1133 41.20 69.21 9.26
CA ASP A 1133 41.32 70.67 9.29
C ASP A 1133 40.07 71.46 8.86
N SER A 1134 39.57 72.26 9.80
CA SER A 1134 38.33 73.04 9.78
C SER A 1134 38.34 74.28 8.86
N SER A 1135 38.92 74.21 7.65
CA SER A 1135 39.05 75.39 6.77
C SER A 1135 38.17 75.39 5.51
N VAL A 1136 37.52 74.27 5.14
CA VAL A 1136 36.65 74.22 3.95
C VAL A 1136 35.23 73.81 4.32
N ALA A 1137 34.28 74.73 4.18
CA ALA A 1137 32.87 74.46 4.40
C ALA A 1137 32.36 73.40 3.40
N PRO A 1138 31.52 72.43 3.82
CA PRO A 1138 31.00 71.39 2.93
C PRO A 1138 30.09 72.00 1.84
N GLU A 1139 30.40 71.74 0.57
CA GLU A 1139 29.54 72.14 -0.56
C GLU A 1139 28.39 71.12 -0.69
N TYR A 1140 27.15 71.61 -0.76
CA TYR A 1140 25.99 70.77 -1.02
C TYR A 1140 25.80 70.51 -2.52
N ALA A 1141 25.30 69.32 -2.86
CA ALA A 1141 24.94 68.95 -4.21
C ALA A 1141 23.84 69.88 -4.75
N LYS A 1142 23.95 70.25 -6.03
CA LYS A 1142 22.94 71.05 -6.74
C LYS A 1142 21.96 70.14 -7.46
N HIS A 1143 20.78 70.64 -7.82
CA HIS A 1143 19.82 69.88 -8.63
C HIS A 1143 20.44 69.35 -9.94
N ALA A 1144 21.30 70.18 -10.57
CA ALA A 1144 22.06 69.80 -11.76
C ALA A 1144 22.99 68.58 -11.54
N ASP A 1145 23.52 68.37 -10.33
CA ASP A 1145 24.35 67.20 -10.01
C ASP A 1145 23.52 65.91 -10.00
N ILE A 1146 22.30 65.95 -9.48
CA ILE A 1146 21.36 64.82 -9.53
C ILE A 1146 20.97 64.51 -10.98
N VAL A 1147 20.68 65.54 -11.79
CA VAL A 1147 20.37 65.35 -13.22
C VAL A 1147 21.54 64.73 -13.97
N ARG A 1148 22.77 65.21 -13.73
CA ARG A 1148 24.00 64.65 -14.33
C ARG A 1148 24.27 63.22 -13.85
N GLY A 1149 24.14 62.98 -12.54
CA GLY A 1149 24.30 61.68 -11.91
C GLY A 1149 23.33 60.65 -12.49
N HIS A 1150 22.03 60.97 -12.51
CA HIS A 1150 21.01 60.09 -13.07
C HIS A 1150 21.27 59.75 -14.54
N ASN A 1151 21.64 60.72 -15.38
CA ASN A 1151 22.02 60.44 -16.77
C ASN A 1151 23.26 59.51 -16.86
N LYS A 1152 24.27 59.71 -15.98
CA LYS A 1152 25.48 58.87 -15.93
C LYS A 1152 25.15 57.44 -15.51
N TRP A 1153 24.31 57.27 -14.49
CA TRP A 1153 23.91 55.97 -13.96
C TRP A 1153 23.06 55.19 -14.97
N GLU A 1154 22.05 55.81 -15.59
CA GLU A 1154 21.28 55.18 -16.66
C GLU A 1154 22.15 54.78 -17.86
N GLY A 1155 23.08 55.65 -18.26
CA GLY A 1155 24.02 55.35 -19.35
C GLY A 1155 24.93 54.17 -19.05
N LYS A 1156 25.34 53.99 -17.79
CA LYS A 1156 26.16 52.85 -17.34
C LYS A 1156 25.35 51.55 -17.38
N ILE A 1157 24.11 51.57 -16.88
CA ILE A 1157 23.21 50.40 -16.91
C ILE A 1157 22.88 50.01 -18.35
N LEU A 1158 22.62 50.97 -19.24
CA LEU A 1158 22.40 50.72 -20.66
C LEU A 1158 23.59 49.99 -21.30
N LYS A 1159 24.83 50.42 -21.00
CA LYS A 1159 26.03 49.80 -21.58
C LYS A 1159 26.11 48.31 -21.24
N ALA A 1160 25.85 47.95 -19.98
CA ALA A 1160 25.83 46.55 -19.54
C ALA A 1160 24.64 45.76 -20.13
N LEU A 1161 23.43 46.35 -20.12
CA LEU A 1161 22.25 45.70 -20.70
C LEU A 1161 22.40 45.44 -22.20
N ARG A 1162 23.00 46.37 -22.93
CA ARG A 1162 23.26 46.22 -24.36
C ARG A 1162 24.17 45.03 -24.63
N GLN A 1163 25.25 44.89 -23.86
CA GLN A 1163 26.16 43.74 -23.98
C GLN A 1163 25.42 42.41 -23.76
N ASN A 1164 24.51 42.34 -22.78
CA ASN A 1164 23.76 41.11 -22.50
C ASN A 1164 22.63 40.83 -23.51
N LEU A 1165 21.95 41.87 -24.01
CA LEU A 1165 20.90 41.73 -25.03
C LEU A 1165 21.46 41.38 -26.42
N GLU A 1166 22.69 41.81 -26.71
CA GLU A 1166 23.41 41.50 -27.95
C GLU A 1166 24.28 40.22 -27.84
N SER A 1167 24.37 39.60 -26.65
CA SER A 1167 25.07 38.33 -26.41
C SER A 1167 24.46 37.21 -27.26
N GLU A 1168 25.22 36.14 -27.55
CA GLU A 1168 24.67 34.94 -28.19
C GLU A 1168 23.99 34.02 -27.17
N GLU A 1169 24.44 34.07 -25.91
CA GLU A 1169 24.02 33.20 -24.83
C GLU A 1169 22.56 33.43 -24.40
N TRP A 1170 21.82 32.34 -24.14
CA TRP A 1170 20.40 32.43 -23.77
C TRP A 1170 20.19 33.06 -22.40
N THR A 1171 21.02 32.72 -21.40
CA THR A 1171 20.90 33.22 -20.02
C THR A 1171 21.12 34.73 -19.94
N ASP A 1172 22.13 35.25 -20.65
CA ASP A 1172 22.44 36.69 -20.69
C ASP A 1172 21.23 37.50 -21.20
N LYS A 1173 20.63 37.09 -22.33
CA LYS A 1173 19.42 37.70 -22.88
C LYS A 1173 18.25 37.59 -21.92
N ARG A 1174 18.03 36.39 -21.35
CA ARG A 1174 16.92 36.10 -20.45
C ARG A 1174 16.97 37.01 -19.22
N ASN A 1175 18.12 37.08 -18.55
CA ASN A 1175 18.33 37.88 -17.35
C ASN A 1175 18.15 39.38 -17.62
N ALA A 1176 18.70 39.88 -18.73
CA ALA A 1176 18.53 41.29 -19.12
C ALA A 1176 17.06 41.66 -19.37
N LEU A 1177 16.31 40.79 -20.07
CA LEU A 1177 14.89 41.02 -20.33
C LEU A 1177 14.03 40.91 -19.05
N LEU A 1178 14.36 39.98 -18.14
CA LEU A 1178 13.67 39.82 -16.86
C LEU A 1178 13.87 41.05 -15.97
N LEU A 1179 15.11 41.55 -15.86
CA LEU A 1179 15.43 42.77 -15.13
C LEU A 1179 14.64 43.95 -15.69
N LEU A 1180 14.65 44.16 -17.01
CA LEU A 1180 13.91 45.24 -17.66
C LEU A 1180 12.38 45.13 -17.48
N SER A 1181 11.84 43.91 -17.49
CA SER A 1181 10.40 43.67 -17.29
C SER A 1181 9.91 44.12 -15.92
N LYS A 1182 10.76 44.03 -14.90
CA LYS A 1182 10.45 44.46 -13.53
C LYS A 1182 10.82 45.93 -13.26
N SER A 1183 11.71 46.55 -14.06
CA SER A 1183 12.16 47.94 -13.88
C SER A 1183 11.54 48.96 -14.84
N CYS A 1184 10.74 48.54 -15.83
CA CYS A 1184 10.31 49.39 -16.95
C CYS A 1184 9.53 50.65 -16.56
N GLU A 1185 9.00 50.75 -15.34
CA GLU A 1185 8.24 51.91 -14.86
C GLU A 1185 9.13 53.11 -14.51
N THR A 1186 10.35 52.85 -14.03
CA THR A 1186 11.27 53.89 -13.55
C THR A 1186 12.62 53.87 -14.26
N TYR A 1187 12.87 52.88 -15.11
CA TYR A 1187 14.04 52.81 -15.97
C TYR A 1187 13.71 52.06 -17.26
N PRO A 1188 14.09 52.57 -18.46
CA PRO A 1188 14.82 53.82 -18.73
C PRO A 1188 13.90 55.03 -18.90
N ILE A 1189 14.33 56.21 -18.42
CA ILE A 1189 13.56 57.46 -18.51
C ILE A 1189 14.22 58.48 -19.45
N VAL A 1190 15.55 58.48 -19.60
CA VAL A 1190 16.20 59.37 -20.58
C VAL A 1190 15.89 58.89 -21.99
N GLU A 1191 15.25 59.74 -22.79
CA GLU A 1191 14.72 59.39 -24.11
C GLU A 1191 15.78 58.73 -25.02
N LYS A 1192 17.02 59.25 -25.01
CA LYS A 1192 18.13 58.69 -25.77
C LYS A 1192 18.38 57.22 -25.42
N TYR A 1193 18.46 56.91 -24.13
CA TYR A 1193 18.76 55.56 -23.66
C TYR A 1193 17.55 54.64 -23.82
N ALA A 1194 16.35 55.15 -23.57
CA ALA A 1194 15.12 54.38 -23.72
C ALA A 1194 14.86 53.94 -25.17
N ARG A 1195 15.11 54.82 -26.15
CA ARG A 1195 15.06 54.45 -27.58
C ARG A 1195 16.06 53.36 -27.93
N THR A 1196 17.29 53.41 -27.40
CA THR A 1196 18.30 52.37 -27.62
C THR A 1196 17.89 51.04 -27.00
N VAL A 1197 17.39 51.02 -25.75
CA VAL A 1197 16.88 49.79 -25.12
C VAL A 1197 15.72 49.21 -25.95
N LEU A 1198 14.78 50.04 -26.38
CA LEU A 1198 13.64 49.60 -27.20
C LEU A 1198 14.12 48.93 -28.49
N GLN A 1199 15.08 49.55 -29.20
CA GLN A 1199 15.66 48.98 -30.41
C GLN A 1199 16.36 47.64 -30.14
N CYS A 1200 17.13 47.53 -29.05
CA CYS A 1200 17.76 46.25 -28.67
C CYS A 1200 16.71 45.16 -28.39
N VAL A 1201 15.63 45.47 -27.68
CA VAL A 1201 14.55 44.52 -27.37
C VAL A 1201 13.77 44.12 -28.64
N GLU A 1202 13.52 45.06 -29.56
CA GLU A 1202 12.92 44.77 -30.87
C GLU A 1202 13.82 43.87 -31.73
N ASN A 1203 15.13 44.12 -31.72
CA ASN A 1203 16.10 43.25 -32.39
C ASN A 1203 16.06 41.82 -31.83
N VAL A 1204 15.96 41.64 -30.51
CA VAL A 1204 15.82 40.31 -29.90
C VAL A 1204 14.51 39.66 -30.33
N ARG A 1205 13.40 40.40 -30.37
CA ARG A 1205 12.09 39.89 -30.83
C ARG A 1205 12.14 39.39 -32.28
N GLU A 1206 12.88 40.08 -33.16
CA GLU A 1206 12.95 39.76 -34.59
C GLU A 1206 13.95 38.65 -34.91
N ARG A 1207 15.12 38.65 -34.24
CA ARG A 1207 16.23 37.74 -34.55
C ARG A 1207 16.15 36.39 -33.81
N GLU A 1208 15.51 36.35 -32.65
CA GLU A 1208 15.54 35.17 -31.78
C GLU A 1208 14.56 34.07 -32.21
N LYS A 1209 15.02 32.82 -32.17
CA LYS A 1209 14.22 31.65 -32.53
C LYS A 1209 13.46 31.07 -31.33
N ALA A 1210 14.01 31.22 -30.12
CA ALA A 1210 13.41 30.72 -28.89
C ALA A 1210 12.06 31.42 -28.59
N SER A 1211 10.99 30.63 -28.45
CA SER A 1211 9.62 31.16 -28.30
C SER A 1211 9.42 31.92 -26.99
N ASP A 1212 10.07 31.50 -25.91
CA ASP A 1212 10.01 32.11 -24.59
C ASP A 1212 10.63 33.53 -24.57
N LEU A 1213 11.84 33.69 -25.13
CA LEU A 1213 12.51 34.98 -25.26
C LEU A 1213 11.74 35.92 -26.20
N LYS A 1214 11.24 35.40 -27.32
CA LYS A 1214 10.45 36.19 -28.27
C LYS A 1214 9.17 36.76 -27.65
N THR A 1215 8.48 35.93 -26.86
CA THR A 1215 7.24 36.33 -26.17
C THR A 1215 7.53 37.37 -25.09
N LEU A 1216 8.59 37.17 -24.31
CA LEU A 1216 9.03 38.11 -23.28
C LEU A 1216 9.44 39.46 -23.91
N ALA A 1217 10.24 39.43 -24.97
CA ALA A 1217 10.67 40.64 -25.70
C ALA A 1217 9.49 41.38 -26.35
N ALA A 1218 8.52 40.67 -26.92
CA ALA A 1218 7.32 41.28 -27.47
C ALA A 1218 6.48 41.99 -26.39
N SER A 1219 6.26 41.35 -25.24
CA SER A 1219 5.56 41.96 -24.10
C SER A 1219 6.34 43.16 -23.54
N LEU A 1220 7.66 43.08 -23.48
CA LEU A 1220 8.49 44.18 -22.99
C LEU A 1220 8.49 45.36 -23.95
N ALA A 1221 8.57 45.13 -25.26
CA ALA A 1221 8.53 46.18 -26.28
C ALA A 1221 7.23 46.99 -26.21
N THR A 1222 6.08 46.34 -25.98
CA THR A 1222 4.80 47.04 -25.81
C THR A 1222 4.77 47.87 -24.53
N LYS A 1223 5.28 47.33 -23.41
CA LYS A 1223 5.41 48.07 -22.14
C LYS A 1223 6.31 49.30 -22.29
N LEU A 1224 7.48 49.15 -22.92
CA LEU A 1224 8.41 50.26 -23.15
C LEU A 1224 7.82 51.34 -24.06
N LYS A 1225 7.09 50.96 -25.12
CA LYS A 1225 6.37 51.91 -25.98
C LYS A 1225 5.30 52.68 -25.22
N ALA A 1226 4.57 52.01 -24.31
CA ALA A 1226 3.58 52.68 -23.46
C ALA A 1226 4.22 53.72 -22.53
N GLN A 1227 5.46 53.47 -22.06
CA GLN A 1227 6.22 54.39 -21.21
C GLN A 1227 6.87 55.56 -21.96
N SER A 1228 6.80 55.62 -23.29
CA SER A 1228 7.37 56.71 -24.09
C SER A 1228 6.88 58.11 -23.70
N LYS A 1229 5.65 58.21 -23.16
CA LYS A 1229 5.07 59.46 -22.65
C LYS A 1229 5.81 60.02 -21.43
N ASN A 1230 6.50 59.17 -20.68
CA ASN A 1230 7.19 59.51 -19.44
C ASN A 1230 8.69 59.81 -19.66
N TRP A 1231 9.19 59.71 -20.90
CA TRP A 1231 10.59 59.92 -21.21
C TRP A 1231 10.97 61.41 -21.15
N THR A 1232 12.14 61.69 -20.58
CA THR A 1232 12.67 63.05 -20.43
C THR A 1232 13.75 63.33 -21.48
N ARG A 1233 13.65 64.49 -22.14
CA ARG A 1233 14.68 64.97 -23.07
C ARG A 1233 15.92 65.43 -22.30
N ARG A 1234 17.09 65.15 -22.88
CA ARG A 1234 18.36 65.65 -22.35
C ARG A 1234 18.39 67.17 -22.58
N HIS A 1235 18.26 67.98 -21.52
CA HIS A 1235 18.63 69.40 -21.60
C HIS A 1235 20.16 69.48 -21.72
N GLY A 1236 20.64 69.39 -22.95
CA GLY A 1236 21.97 69.83 -23.35
C GLY A 1236 21.91 71.32 -23.66
N TRP A 1237 22.96 72.03 -23.27
CA TRP A 1237 23.15 73.47 -23.43
C TRP A 1237 22.78 73.98 -24.83
N SER A 1238 22.02 75.07 -24.87
CA SER A 1238 21.89 75.95 -26.04
C SER A 1238 23.20 76.69 -26.26
N CYS A 1239 24.18 76.05 -26.93
CA CYS A 1239 25.19 76.83 -27.63
C CYS A 1239 24.53 77.29 -28.93
N GLY A 1240 24.33 78.60 -29.07
CA GLY A 1240 23.69 79.20 -30.23
C GLY A 1240 24.34 78.72 -31.54
N ARG A 1241 23.65 77.87 -32.28
CA ARG A 1241 23.70 77.91 -33.73
C ARG A 1241 22.52 78.78 -34.16
N ILE A 1242 22.84 80.02 -34.47
CA ILE A 1242 22.00 80.88 -35.29
C ILE A 1242 21.82 80.12 -36.60
N VAL A 1243 20.65 79.51 -36.79
CA VAL A 1243 20.19 79.07 -38.09
C VAL A 1243 19.52 80.29 -38.69
N LEU A 1244 20.23 80.95 -39.60
CA LEU A 1244 19.63 81.91 -40.52
C LEU A 1244 18.53 81.18 -41.29
N THR A 1245 17.31 81.66 -41.11
CA THR A 1245 16.19 81.38 -41.99
C THR A 1245 16.54 81.81 -43.41
N MET A 1246 16.56 80.87 -44.35
CA MET A 1246 16.17 81.16 -45.73
C MET A 1246 15.11 80.15 -46.15
N THR A 1247 13.90 80.66 -46.24
CA THR A 1247 12.75 80.13 -46.97
C THR A 1247 13.08 79.99 -48.46
N ALA A 1248 12.61 78.92 -49.12
CA ALA A 1248 11.67 79.01 -50.25
C ALA A 1248 11.51 77.66 -50.99
N ALA A 1249 10.28 77.49 -51.51
CA ALA A 1249 9.73 76.46 -52.41
C ALA A 1249 9.31 75.12 -51.79
#